data_AF-A0A9D7JBC5-F1
#
_entry.id   AF-A0A9D7JBC5-F1
#
_cell.length_a   1.000
_cell.length_b   1.000
_cell.length_c   1.000
_cell.angle_alpha   90.00
_cell.angle_beta   90.00
_cell.angle_gamma   90.00
#
_symmetry.space_group_name_H-M   'P 1'
#
loop_
_entity.id
_entity.type
_entity.pdbx_description
1 polymer ?
#
loop_
_entity_poly.entity_id
_entity_poly.type
_entity_poly.pdbx_seq_one_letter_code
_entity_poly.pdbx_strand_id
1 'polypeptide(L)'
;MATNAARLVAALGAALLPMAAGVVLLWQAGDDAERWRAEATGLAYAGMVLPELVGLARDGAVPASIDSGLSEAARTAAPRFGTEALHAAYDALKSDLALGAYPAAARQAAATLIERIQAASGLAAEWSDNPVARSLVDVPQAANAAPLVPALLGATRYAEAVPASGIGRLESVLADFRRATEVSGQPAAAELARYAQAAAGLAAAADRAILALGDPSRRAGIDWSGLEAAHDGFQDAALGLGKSAEARMRQIIETRLAEANLRTLVGSGVAAVLALGLGIGVHHGLAPRPARHGHGQKTGKSRSGRRQIDAELTEDPEASVQLRTPRSWVFTMRLRSLSLKVALLSISSLAIIFAFGMILLVGRVSDTISAQTRDFQAETTESISRQVMQYLDGAEGAAEGLITSLEAMRGSGVMDRAVYDSVIRRFLEENPDLLGTWSGWEPNALDGNDAAYANAAGHDASGRYVPYWNRGGGQIAVEPLIDYDKDGPGDYYQLPKKLGRAVAIEPYMYAIGGKDVLIMSFGLPITVDGKYVGTGGVDVSLAELNARLSTLKPFETGHVELISSSGIVVASPHAAHVGKPLDADDPIRAVVSKALAGEPAEQDAANESGAIERSVGVPFNVGGTADRWVIVSSVPMATLEAAVNEGRWTVAGSAVTCVLLAGLVLFGLIRTMVGRPLGRLGATVDKMAAGDYDLAIEGTDRVDEIGKLSRALEVFRSNGKRVAEMTEAEAARIIRDQETRAAMLGELQRAFGQVVDAAVAGDFGKRVEAEFPDPELNAIAASINNLVATVDRGLGETVEVLSALADTDLTRRVGGDYEGAFARLKTDTNRVADKLGEIVGQLKETSRSLKTATSEILSGANDLSERTTKQAATIEETSAAMEQLAQTVLHNAERAKQASQVAGTVTRTAEEGGAVMTDANEAMERISNSSSKISNIIGLIDDIAFQTNLLALNASVEAARAGDAGKGFAVVAVEVRRLAQSAASASSEVKVLIEQSGLEVKTGSKLVADAAARLTAMVESARSSSGLMDGIAQESRAQASSIEEVNTAVRQLDEATQHNAALVEEINAAIEQTESQASDLDRIVDIFNTGASAPGRVPAPAAAPQAPRGGIRALQDKVKTAAKSYLSRGNAAIDRDWSEF
;
A
#
# COMPACT_ATOMS: atom_id res chain seq x y z
N MET A 1 -57.79 -12.02 24.67
CA MET A 1 -57.16 -11.65 23.39
C MET A 1 -56.12 -10.54 23.55
N ALA A 2 -56.41 -9.42 24.22
CA ALA A 2 -55.47 -8.29 24.41
C ALA A 2 -54.04 -8.68 24.81
N THR A 3 -53.85 -9.65 25.70
CA THR A 3 -52.52 -10.15 26.13
C THR A 3 -51.71 -10.86 25.03
N ASN A 4 -52.35 -11.43 24.00
CA ASN A 4 -51.64 -11.96 22.83
C ASN A 4 -51.37 -10.88 21.78
N ALA A 5 -52.24 -9.86 21.66
CA ALA A 5 -51.93 -8.67 20.87
C ALA A 5 -50.71 -7.93 21.46
N ALA A 6 -50.66 -7.78 22.79
CA ALA A 6 -49.49 -7.26 23.50
C ALA A 6 -48.21 -8.08 23.25
N ARG A 7 -48.30 -9.42 23.16
CA ARG A 7 -47.14 -10.27 22.80
C ARG A 7 -46.75 -10.18 21.33
N LEU A 8 -47.70 -10.00 20.40
CA LEU A 8 -47.38 -9.78 18.99
C LEU A 8 -46.78 -8.38 18.76
N VAL A 9 -47.27 -7.36 19.48
CA VAL A 9 -46.69 -6.01 19.53
C VAL A 9 -45.33 -6.03 20.24
N ALA A 10 -45.11 -6.88 21.23
CA ALA A 10 -43.79 -7.07 21.84
C ALA A 10 -42.83 -7.87 20.94
N ALA A 11 -43.32 -8.74 20.05
CA ALA A 11 -42.49 -9.48 19.09
C ALA A 11 -42.12 -8.63 17.86
N LEU A 12 -43.07 -7.88 17.30
CA LEU A 12 -42.80 -6.82 16.33
C LEU A 12 -41.95 -5.72 16.96
N GLY A 13 -42.21 -5.40 18.23
CA GLY A 13 -41.36 -4.56 19.07
C GLY A 13 -39.95 -5.11 19.19
N ALA A 14 -39.76 -6.40 19.45
CA ALA A 14 -38.43 -7.04 19.54
C ALA A 14 -37.72 -7.20 18.18
N ALA A 15 -38.43 -7.14 17.06
CA ALA A 15 -37.85 -7.13 15.71
C ALA A 15 -37.54 -5.71 15.20
N LEU A 16 -38.32 -4.72 15.64
CA LEU A 16 -38.06 -3.30 15.41
C LEU A 16 -37.08 -2.73 16.44
N LEU A 17 -36.94 -3.30 17.64
CA LEU A 17 -36.04 -2.82 18.69
C LEU A 17 -34.57 -2.81 18.24
N PRO A 18 -34.04 -3.78 17.47
CA PRO A 18 -32.70 -3.67 16.90
C PRO A 18 -32.53 -2.54 15.87
N MET A 19 -33.60 -2.10 15.19
CA MET A 19 -33.56 -0.97 14.24
C MET A 19 -33.83 0.36 14.93
N ALA A 20 -34.78 0.39 15.86
CA ALA A 20 -35.13 1.54 16.68
C ALA A 20 -34.01 1.82 17.69
N ALA A 21 -33.40 0.82 18.31
CA ALA A 21 -32.13 0.92 19.03
C ALA A 21 -30.93 1.02 18.07
N GLY A 22 -31.02 0.64 16.79
CA GLY A 22 -30.00 1.03 15.82
C GLY A 22 -29.95 2.55 15.64
N VAL A 23 -31.11 3.19 15.46
CA VAL A 23 -31.28 4.65 15.36
C VAL A 23 -31.09 5.34 16.71
N VAL A 24 -31.59 4.76 17.80
CA VAL A 24 -31.47 5.31 19.15
C VAL A 24 -30.09 5.03 19.76
N LEU A 25 -29.32 4.02 19.34
CA LEU A 25 -27.88 3.93 19.63
C LEU A 25 -27.06 4.81 18.69
N LEU A 26 -27.50 5.15 17.47
CA LEU A 26 -26.89 6.23 16.69
C LEU A 26 -27.16 7.63 17.26
N TRP A 27 -28.23 7.78 18.04
CA TRP A 27 -28.60 9.01 18.73
C TRP A 27 -27.99 9.08 20.14
N GLN A 28 -28.06 8.00 20.91
CA GLN A 28 -27.37 7.83 22.20
C GLN A 28 -25.85 7.73 22.03
N ALA A 29 -25.28 7.23 20.93
CA ALA A 29 -23.84 7.39 20.65
C ALA A 29 -23.48 8.85 20.26
N GLY A 30 -24.41 9.80 20.35
CA GLY A 30 -24.12 11.20 20.67
C GLY A 30 -23.95 11.37 22.18
N ASP A 31 -25.06 11.35 22.92
CA ASP A 31 -25.13 11.68 24.36
C ASP A 31 -24.26 10.77 25.27
N ASP A 32 -24.41 9.45 25.14
CA ASP A 32 -23.55 8.46 25.80
C ASP A 32 -22.11 8.49 25.26
N ALA A 33 -21.82 9.07 24.08
CA ALA A 33 -20.43 9.29 23.67
C ALA A 33 -19.79 10.55 24.29
N GLU A 34 -20.58 11.48 24.86
CA GLU A 34 -20.04 12.46 25.81
C GLU A 34 -19.83 11.80 27.18
N ARG A 35 -20.81 11.03 27.64
CA ARG A 35 -20.78 10.34 28.93
C ARG A 35 -19.65 9.31 29.04
N TRP A 36 -19.46 8.48 28.02
CA TRP A 36 -18.37 7.50 27.94
C TRP A 36 -17.02 8.18 27.67
N ARG A 37 -16.95 9.39 27.08
CA ARG A 37 -15.70 10.17 27.06
C ARG A 37 -15.35 10.70 28.44
N ALA A 38 -16.34 11.17 29.22
CA ALA A 38 -16.14 11.59 30.61
C ALA A 38 -15.77 10.39 31.53
N GLU A 39 -16.45 9.26 31.39
CA GLU A 39 -16.14 8.04 32.16
C GLU A 39 -14.83 7.40 31.71
N ALA A 40 -14.49 7.38 30.41
CA ALA A 40 -13.20 6.87 29.93
C ALA A 40 -12.02 7.77 30.29
N THR A 41 -12.18 9.10 30.31
CA THR A 41 -11.12 9.99 30.85
C THR A 41 -10.97 9.81 32.36
N GLY A 42 -12.06 9.59 33.11
CA GLY A 42 -12.00 9.22 34.53
C GLY A 42 -11.34 7.86 34.80
N LEU A 43 -11.65 6.84 33.99
CA LEU A 43 -11.10 5.48 34.09
C LEU A 43 -9.65 5.39 33.62
N ALA A 44 -9.25 6.13 32.58
CA ALA A 44 -7.85 6.24 32.17
C ALA A 44 -7.01 6.92 33.27
N TYR A 45 -7.53 8.01 33.85
CA TYR A 45 -6.88 8.71 34.96
C TYR A 45 -6.72 7.81 36.19
N ALA A 46 -7.78 7.06 36.56
CA ALA A 46 -7.70 6.07 37.63
C ALA A 46 -6.74 4.90 37.30
N GLY A 47 -6.75 4.40 36.06
CA GLY A 47 -5.89 3.31 35.61
C GLY A 47 -4.40 3.65 35.57
N MET A 48 -4.06 4.91 35.27
CA MET A 48 -2.67 5.40 35.26
C MET A 48 -2.14 5.77 36.64
N VAL A 49 -2.94 6.44 37.48
CA VAL A 49 -2.46 7.03 38.75
C VAL A 49 -2.58 6.08 39.94
N LEU A 50 -3.59 5.19 39.96
CA LEU A 50 -3.83 4.31 41.10
C LEU A 50 -2.72 3.24 41.33
N PRO A 51 -2.12 2.61 40.30
CA PRO A 51 -1.04 1.63 40.51
C PRO A 51 0.22 2.24 41.14
N GLU A 52 0.64 3.42 40.67
CA GLU A 52 1.77 4.18 41.22
C GLU A 52 1.55 4.57 42.69
N LEU A 53 0.38 5.12 43.02
CA LEU A 53 0.03 5.48 44.41
C LEU A 53 -0.04 4.25 45.33
N VAL A 54 -0.54 3.11 44.83
CA VAL A 54 -0.56 1.85 45.57
C VAL A 54 0.85 1.29 45.77
N GLY A 55 1.75 1.44 44.78
CA GLY A 55 3.17 1.12 44.92
C GLY A 55 3.87 1.95 46.01
N LEU A 56 3.77 3.28 45.92
CA LEU A 56 4.36 4.20 46.89
C LEU A 56 3.83 3.99 48.33
N ALA A 57 2.56 3.62 48.48
CA ALA A 57 1.98 3.24 49.76
C ALA A 57 2.52 1.89 50.27
N ARG A 58 2.71 0.90 49.39
CA ARG A 58 3.22 -0.44 49.70
C ARG A 58 4.68 -0.41 50.17
N ASP A 59 5.47 0.50 49.62
CA ASP A 59 6.89 0.71 49.96
C ASP A 59 7.07 1.66 51.17
N GLY A 60 5.98 2.10 51.81
CA GLY A 60 6.01 2.91 53.04
C GLY A 60 6.42 4.38 52.85
N ALA A 61 6.41 4.89 51.62
CA ALA A 61 6.78 6.27 51.30
C ALA A 61 5.66 7.30 51.56
N VAL A 62 4.47 6.84 51.96
CA VAL A 62 3.26 7.67 52.20
C VAL A 62 2.96 7.70 53.72
N PRO A 63 2.73 8.87 54.34
CA PRO A 63 2.45 8.96 55.77
C PRO A 63 1.12 8.30 56.19
N ALA A 64 1.11 7.77 57.42
CA ALA A 64 -0.05 7.13 58.05
C ALA A 64 -1.25 8.07 58.39
N SER A 65 -1.25 9.29 57.85
CA SER A 65 -2.39 10.23 57.88
C SER A 65 -3.30 10.14 56.64
N ILE A 66 -2.85 9.44 55.59
CA ILE A 66 -3.61 9.14 54.36
C ILE A 66 -4.22 7.72 54.42
N ASP A 67 -4.15 7.10 55.61
CA ASP A 67 -4.18 5.65 55.83
C ASP A 67 -5.56 5.12 56.25
N SER A 68 -6.44 4.99 55.25
CA SER A 68 -7.58 4.06 55.33
C SER A 68 -7.96 3.56 53.95
N GLY A 69 -8.38 4.46 53.05
CA GLY A 69 -8.78 4.12 51.68
C GLY A 69 -7.70 3.39 50.88
N LEU A 70 -6.50 3.99 50.73
CA LEU A 70 -5.43 3.37 49.93
C LEU A 70 -4.93 2.05 50.55
N SER A 71 -4.88 1.94 51.87
CA SER A 71 -4.41 0.73 52.57
C SER A 71 -5.44 -0.40 52.60
N GLU A 72 -6.73 -0.10 52.40
CA GLU A 72 -7.77 -1.09 52.09
C GLU A 72 -7.62 -1.56 50.63
N ALA A 73 -7.44 -0.62 49.70
CA ALA A 73 -7.25 -0.91 48.26
C ALA A 73 -6.02 -1.81 48.01
N ALA A 74 -4.86 -1.45 48.57
CA ALA A 74 -3.60 -2.17 48.44
C ALA A 74 -3.62 -3.59 49.04
N ARG A 75 -4.56 -3.87 49.95
CA ARG A 75 -4.75 -5.21 50.56
C ARG A 75 -5.83 -6.06 49.87
N THR A 76 -6.73 -5.45 49.11
CA THR A 76 -7.91 -6.15 48.53
C THR A 76 -7.88 -6.28 47.01
N ALA A 77 -7.08 -5.47 46.30
CA ALA A 77 -6.94 -5.49 44.83
C ALA A 77 -8.27 -5.38 44.05
N ALA A 78 -9.31 -4.78 44.64
CA ALA A 78 -10.64 -4.68 44.06
C ALA A 78 -10.88 -3.31 43.40
N PRO A 79 -11.36 -3.25 42.14
CA PRO A 79 -11.50 -2.01 41.36
C PRO A 79 -12.78 -1.23 41.71
N ARG A 80 -13.00 -0.89 42.98
CA ARG A 80 -14.18 -0.15 43.46
C ARG A 80 -13.84 0.97 44.44
N PHE A 81 -13.12 1.97 43.94
CA PHE A 81 -13.10 3.30 44.55
C PHE A 81 -13.94 4.27 43.70
N GLY A 82 -14.87 4.98 44.36
CA GLY A 82 -15.67 6.02 43.72
C GLY A 82 -14.84 7.26 43.41
N THR A 83 -15.21 7.97 42.35
CA THR A 83 -14.47 9.15 41.84
C THR A 83 -14.33 10.28 42.87
N GLU A 84 -15.29 10.44 43.79
CA GLU A 84 -15.24 11.42 44.87
C GLU A 84 -14.08 11.16 45.86
N ALA A 85 -13.83 9.90 46.22
CA ALA A 85 -12.75 9.54 47.15
C ALA A 85 -11.36 9.76 46.53
N LEU A 86 -11.25 9.54 45.21
CA LEU A 86 -10.06 9.84 44.42
C LEU A 86 -9.83 11.36 44.29
N HIS A 87 -10.88 12.15 44.09
CA HIS A 87 -10.78 13.62 44.10
C HIS A 87 -10.33 14.16 45.46
N ALA A 88 -10.92 13.67 46.56
CA ALA A 88 -10.54 14.10 47.90
C ALA A 88 -9.05 13.77 48.23
N ALA A 89 -8.57 12.59 47.81
CA ALA A 89 -7.16 12.24 47.94
C ALA A 89 -6.24 13.11 47.07
N TYR A 90 -6.66 13.46 45.86
CA TYR A 90 -5.91 14.33 44.94
C TYR A 90 -5.82 15.77 45.46
N ASP A 91 -6.91 16.38 45.92
CA ASP A 91 -6.88 17.74 46.47
C ASP A 91 -6.11 17.82 47.81
N ALA A 92 -6.11 16.75 48.62
CA ALA A 92 -5.25 16.65 49.80
C ALA A 92 -3.75 16.60 49.41
N LEU A 93 -3.37 15.75 48.45
CA LEU A 93 -2.00 15.66 47.94
C LEU A 93 -1.52 16.98 47.31
N LYS A 94 -2.41 17.67 46.58
CA LYS A 94 -2.19 18.99 45.98
C LYS A 94 -1.99 20.08 47.04
N SER A 95 -2.70 20.01 48.18
CA SER A 95 -2.48 20.88 49.34
C SER A 95 -1.10 20.66 49.96
N ASP A 96 -0.72 19.40 50.26
CA ASP A 96 0.57 19.09 50.89
C ASP A 96 1.77 19.35 49.98
N LEU A 97 1.61 19.20 48.66
CA LEU A 97 2.61 19.60 47.66
C LEU A 97 2.74 21.13 47.55
N ALA A 98 1.64 21.88 47.66
CA ALA A 98 1.68 23.35 47.72
C ALA A 98 2.37 23.88 49.00
N LEU A 99 2.36 23.08 50.08
CA LEU A 99 3.11 23.33 51.32
C LEU A 99 4.57 22.82 51.28
N GLY A 100 5.00 22.18 50.19
CA GLY A 100 6.40 21.84 49.92
C GLY A 100 6.97 20.61 50.64
N ALA A 101 6.12 19.72 51.15
CA ALA A 101 6.53 18.72 52.13
C ALA A 101 7.52 17.62 51.64
N TYR A 102 7.51 17.23 50.36
CA TYR A 102 8.20 16.00 49.89
C TYR A 102 9.08 16.19 48.63
N PRO A 103 10.27 16.82 48.75
CA PRO A 103 11.13 17.19 47.63
C PRO A 103 12.00 16.05 47.05
N ALA A 104 11.76 14.78 47.41
CA ALA A 104 12.49 13.62 46.90
C ALA A 104 11.75 12.94 45.74
N ALA A 105 10.53 12.42 45.99
CA ALA A 105 9.71 11.76 44.98
C ALA A 105 9.47 12.64 43.73
N ALA A 106 9.22 13.94 43.94
CA ALA A 106 9.00 14.91 42.87
C ALA A 106 10.22 15.06 41.92
N ARG A 107 11.46 14.81 42.37
CA ARG A 107 12.64 14.83 41.50
C ARG A 107 12.74 13.59 40.62
N GLN A 108 12.39 12.43 41.16
CA GLN A 108 12.46 11.17 40.43
C GLN A 108 11.37 11.10 39.35
N ALA A 109 10.13 11.47 39.70
CA ALA A 109 9.03 11.57 38.73
C ALA A 109 9.32 12.57 37.59
N ALA A 110 9.93 13.72 37.89
CA ALA A 110 10.31 14.71 36.88
C ALA A 110 11.38 14.19 35.89
N ALA A 111 12.37 13.44 36.37
CA ALA A 111 13.40 12.86 35.51
C ALA A 111 12.82 11.86 34.51
N THR A 112 12.02 10.89 34.97
CA THR A 112 11.38 9.87 34.13
C THR A 112 10.39 10.48 33.13
N LEU A 113 9.74 11.61 33.46
CA LEU A 113 8.86 12.31 32.53
C LEU A 113 9.64 13.01 31.39
N ILE A 114 10.79 13.63 31.70
CA ILE A 114 11.65 14.28 30.70
C ILE A 114 12.23 13.24 29.72
N GLU A 115 12.71 12.11 30.24
CA GLU A 115 13.25 10.99 29.45
C GLU A 115 12.20 10.43 28.47
N ARG A 116 10.94 10.28 28.92
CA ARG A 116 9.82 9.88 28.05
C ARG A 116 9.42 10.94 27.02
N ILE A 117 9.51 12.23 27.34
CA ILE A 117 9.24 13.31 26.37
C ILE A 117 10.32 13.34 25.27
N GLN A 118 11.58 13.05 25.60
CA GLN A 118 12.65 12.91 24.60
C GLN A 118 12.40 11.69 23.69
N ALA A 119 12.01 10.55 24.26
CA ALA A 119 11.67 9.35 23.48
C ALA A 119 10.42 9.54 22.57
N ALA A 120 9.40 10.24 23.04
CA ALA A 120 8.13 10.40 22.33
C ALA A 120 8.13 11.50 21.25
N SER A 121 9.11 12.41 21.25
CA SER A 121 9.15 13.57 20.33
C SER A 121 9.99 13.36 19.07
N GLY A 122 10.82 12.31 19.00
CA GLY A 122 11.63 11.99 17.81
C GLY A 122 12.76 12.96 17.47
N LEU A 123 13.00 14.00 18.29
CA LEU A 123 13.94 15.11 18.04
C LEU A 123 15.43 14.74 18.28
N ALA A 124 15.87 13.59 17.77
CA ALA A 124 17.17 13.00 18.11
C ALA A 124 18.31 13.26 17.11
N ALA A 125 18.06 13.87 15.94
CA ALA A 125 18.99 13.80 14.80
C ALA A 125 19.54 15.13 14.23
N GLU A 126 18.72 16.16 13.98
CA GLU A 126 19.08 17.17 12.94
C GLU A 126 19.41 18.61 13.40
N TRP A 127 19.45 18.93 14.71
CA TRP A 127 19.57 20.32 15.20
C TRP A 127 20.89 20.64 15.92
N SER A 128 22.04 20.20 15.37
CA SER A 128 23.39 20.44 15.94
C SER A 128 23.81 21.91 16.01
N ASP A 129 23.37 22.70 15.03
CA ASP A 129 23.92 24.05 14.78
C ASP A 129 23.03 25.19 15.30
N ASN A 130 21.92 24.87 15.97
CA ASN A 130 21.08 25.90 16.58
C ASN A 130 21.67 26.37 17.94
N PRO A 131 22.05 27.66 18.09
CA PRO A 131 22.64 28.15 19.33
C PRO A 131 21.67 28.11 20.53
N VAL A 132 20.35 28.11 20.29
CA VAL A 132 19.34 27.95 21.36
C VAL A 132 19.36 26.53 21.92
N ALA A 133 19.57 25.52 21.07
CA ALA A 133 19.64 24.12 21.52
C ALA A 133 20.82 23.89 22.47
N ARG A 134 22.01 24.45 22.18
CA ARG A 134 23.15 24.44 23.11
C ARG A 134 22.79 25.06 24.47
N SER A 135 22.09 26.21 24.47
CA SER A 135 21.72 26.90 25.72
C SER A 135 20.74 26.11 26.62
N LEU A 136 20.05 25.11 26.08
CA LEU A 136 19.17 24.20 26.85
C LEU A 136 19.92 22.98 27.41
N VAL A 137 21.05 22.58 26.78
CA VAL A 137 21.90 21.49 27.26
C VAL A 137 22.80 21.94 28.43
N ASP A 138 23.19 23.21 28.47
CA ASP A 138 24.08 23.80 29.50
C ASP A 138 23.40 24.14 30.85
N VAL A 139 22.20 23.62 31.14
CA VAL A 139 21.45 23.90 32.39
C VAL A 139 21.63 22.89 33.58
N PRO A 140 22.57 21.91 33.62
CA PRO A 140 22.68 20.98 34.76
C PRO A 140 23.43 21.58 35.97
N GLN A 141 22.98 22.74 36.47
CA GLN A 141 23.49 23.30 37.74
C GLN A 141 22.54 24.24 38.50
N ALA A 142 21.33 24.53 38.01
CA ALA A 142 20.37 25.45 38.63
C ALA A 142 19.20 24.77 39.39
N ALA A 143 19.43 23.62 40.00
CA ALA A 143 18.41 22.88 40.74
C ALA A 143 18.07 23.53 42.11
N ASN A 144 17.16 24.52 42.13
CA ASN A 144 16.48 24.98 43.36
C ASN A 144 15.27 25.92 43.11
N ALA A 145 14.11 25.38 42.73
CA ALA A 145 12.79 25.96 43.03
C ALA A 145 11.64 24.97 42.73
N ALA A 146 10.79 24.69 43.72
CA ALA A 146 9.37 24.46 43.45
C ALA A 146 8.69 25.84 43.28
N PRO A 147 7.57 25.98 42.53
CA PRO A 147 6.65 24.93 42.07
C PRO A 147 6.39 24.92 40.54
N LEU A 148 6.70 23.81 39.87
CA LEU A 148 6.38 23.61 38.43
C LEU A 148 5.29 22.54 38.17
N VAL A 149 4.94 21.74 39.18
CA VAL A 149 4.10 20.53 39.01
C VAL A 149 2.67 20.83 38.52
N PRO A 150 1.91 21.83 39.05
CA PRO A 150 0.55 22.08 38.58
C PRO A 150 0.50 22.58 37.13
N ALA A 151 1.47 23.38 36.69
CA ALA A 151 1.56 23.89 35.34
C ALA A 151 1.94 22.79 34.33
N LEU A 152 2.88 21.92 34.69
CA LEU A 152 3.26 20.77 33.85
C LEU A 152 2.12 19.75 33.72
N LEU A 153 1.35 19.50 34.79
CA LEU A 153 0.13 18.67 34.74
C LEU A 153 -1.00 19.31 33.92
N GLY A 154 -0.98 20.64 33.72
CA GLY A 154 -1.83 21.31 32.74
C GLY A 154 -1.36 21.10 31.30
N ALA A 155 -0.04 21.11 31.08
CA ALA A 155 0.58 20.96 29.76
C ALA A 155 0.50 19.52 29.21
N THR A 156 0.70 18.49 30.04
CA THR A 156 0.57 17.07 29.60
C THR A 156 -0.82 16.75 29.07
N ARG A 157 -1.85 17.48 29.51
CA ARG A 157 -3.25 17.37 29.05
C ARG A 157 -3.45 17.66 27.55
N TYR A 158 -2.46 18.24 26.88
CA TYR A 158 -2.43 18.45 25.43
C TYR A 158 -1.40 17.57 24.69
N ALA A 159 -0.47 16.90 25.39
CA ALA A 159 0.66 16.20 24.78
C ALA A 159 0.32 14.77 24.31
N GLU A 160 -0.52 14.03 25.03
CA GLU A 160 -0.84 12.62 24.73
C GLU A 160 -2.19 12.43 23.99
N ALA A 161 -2.75 13.50 23.42
CA ALA A 161 -4.02 13.46 22.70
C ALA A 161 -3.92 12.96 21.24
N VAL A 162 -2.73 12.60 20.76
CA VAL A 162 -2.48 12.17 19.37
C VAL A 162 -1.57 10.93 19.34
N PRO A 163 -2.08 9.75 18.92
CA PRO A 163 -1.22 8.61 18.61
C PRO A 163 -0.30 8.91 17.42
N ALA A 164 0.90 8.31 17.37
CA ALA A 164 1.85 8.50 16.26
C ALA A 164 1.24 8.17 14.88
N SER A 165 0.28 7.23 14.81
CA SER A 165 -0.49 6.86 13.60
C SER A 165 -1.61 7.86 13.20
N GLY A 166 -1.73 8.97 13.92
CA GLY A 166 -2.70 10.05 13.71
C GLY A 166 -2.14 11.31 13.06
N ILE A 167 -0.85 11.64 13.26
CA ILE A 167 -0.27 12.94 12.86
C ILE A 167 -0.33 13.15 11.34
N GLY A 168 0.13 12.18 10.54
CA GLY A 168 0.10 12.29 9.07
C GLY A 168 -1.32 12.37 8.47
N ARG A 169 -2.36 11.91 9.19
CA ARG A 169 -3.76 12.12 8.81
C ARG A 169 -4.31 13.47 9.27
N LEU A 170 -3.71 14.10 10.28
CA LEU A 170 -4.11 15.45 10.70
C LEU A 170 -3.68 16.49 9.68
N GLU A 171 -2.50 16.35 9.06
CA GLU A 171 -2.04 17.27 8.02
C GLU A 171 -2.86 17.18 6.73
N SER A 172 -3.21 15.97 6.26
CA SER A 172 -4.11 15.84 5.09
C SER A 172 -5.50 16.41 5.38
N VAL A 173 -6.07 16.13 6.56
CA VAL A 173 -7.36 16.70 6.98
C VAL A 173 -7.29 18.23 7.15
N LEU A 174 -6.18 18.78 7.62
CA LEU A 174 -5.97 20.25 7.69
C LEU A 174 -5.77 20.87 6.30
N ALA A 175 -5.13 20.18 5.36
CA ALA A 175 -4.99 20.61 3.97
C ALA A 175 -6.32 20.53 3.19
N ASP A 176 -7.14 19.51 3.46
CA ASP A 176 -8.51 19.40 2.96
C ASP A 176 -9.42 20.46 3.57
N PHE A 177 -9.30 20.73 4.88
CA PHE A 177 -10.05 21.78 5.57
C PHE A 177 -9.66 23.19 5.10
N ARG A 178 -8.37 23.44 4.82
CA ARG A 178 -7.91 24.69 4.17
C ARG A 178 -8.54 24.83 2.77
N ARG A 179 -8.38 23.84 1.90
CA ARG A 179 -9.00 23.85 0.55
C ARG A 179 -10.53 24.01 0.61
N ALA A 180 -11.21 23.40 1.57
CA ALA A 180 -12.66 23.55 1.78
C ALA A 180 -13.07 24.94 2.33
N THR A 181 -12.17 25.67 2.99
CA THR A 181 -12.45 27.02 3.53
C THR A 181 -12.12 28.15 2.55
N GLU A 182 -11.18 27.95 1.63
CA GLU A 182 -10.80 28.96 0.62
C GLU A 182 -11.90 29.23 -0.43
N VAL A 183 -12.73 28.23 -0.74
CA VAL A 183 -13.77 28.32 -1.79
C VAL A 183 -15.02 29.14 -1.37
N SER A 184 -15.18 29.51 -0.09
CA SER A 184 -16.35 30.28 0.39
C SER A 184 -16.00 31.43 1.35
N GLY A 185 -15.72 32.59 0.76
CA GLY A 185 -15.16 33.74 1.48
C GLY A 185 -16.00 34.32 2.63
N GLN A 186 -15.26 34.69 3.69
CA GLN A 186 -15.54 35.73 4.72
C GLN A 186 -16.15 35.39 6.10
N PRO A 187 -16.91 34.30 6.37
CA PRO A 187 -17.28 33.97 7.76
C PRO A 187 -16.18 33.25 8.56
N ALA A 188 -15.62 32.15 8.02
CA ALA A 188 -14.80 31.21 8.78
C ALA A 188 -13.44 31.78 9.22
N ALA A 189 -12.81 32.61 8.38
CA ALA A 189 -11.52 33.21 8.65
C ALA A 189 -11.52 34.12 9.89
N ALA A 190 -12.65 34.75 10.23
CA ALA A 190 -12.76 35.63 11.38
C ALA A 190 -12.74 34.87 12.72
N GLU A 191 -13.40 33.71 12.80
CA GLU A 191 -13.39 32.86 13.99
C GLU A 191 -12.02 32.19 14.18
N LEU A 192 -11.42 31.70 13.08
CA LEU A 192 -10.08 31.12 13.08
C LEU A 192 -9.01 32.16 13.50
N ALA A 193 -9.13 33.40 13.04
CA ALA A 193 -8.27 34.50 13.44
C ALA A 193 -8.42 34.86 14.93
N ARG A 194 -9.65 34.87 15.49
CA ARG A 194 -9.86 35.06 16.94
C ARG A 194 -9.20 33.94 17.75
N TYR A 195 -9.36 32.68 17.34
CA TYR A 195 -8.74 31.54 18.00
C TYR A 195 -7.20 31.64 17.99
N ALA A 196 -6.60 31.94 16.83
CA ALA A 196 -5.16 32.15 16.72
C ALA A 196 -4.67 33.35 17.56
N GLN A 197 -5.43 34.44 17.59
CA GLN A 197 -5.11 35.64 18.38
C GLN A 197 -5.21 35.39 19.90
N ALA A 198 -6.20 34.61 20.34
CA ALA A 198 -6.34 34.21 21.74
C ALA A 198 -5.23 33.23 22.16
N ALA A 199 -4.88 32.26 21.29
CA ALA A 199 -3.76 31.35 21.52
C ALA A 199 -2.42 32.10 21.66
N ALA A 200 -2.14 33.07 20.78
CA ALA A 200 -0.98 33.94 20.89
C ALA A 200 -0.99 34.82 22.16
N GLY A 201 -2.18 35.29 22.58
CA GLY A 201 -2.37 36.02 23.83
C GLY A 201 -2.03 35.18 25.07
N LEU A 202 -2.52 33.94 25.13
CA LEU A 202 -2.21 32.97 26.19
C LEU A 202 -0.73 32.61 26.20
N ALA A 203 -0.13 32.31 25.04
CA ALA A 203 1.31 32.02 24.94
C ALA A 203 2.16 33.19 25.46
N ALA A 204 1.85 34.43 25.06
CA ALA A 204 2.56 35.62 25.53
C ALA A 204 2.31 35.93 27.02
N ALA A 205 1.18 35.51 27.60
CA ALA A 205 0.95 35.60 29.04
C ALA A 205 1.77 34.55 29.81
N ALA A 206 1.82 33.32 29.32
CA ALA A 206 2.61 32.23 29.90
C ALA A 206 4.12 32.54 29.87
N ASP A 207 4.64 33.01 28.74
CA ASP A 207 6.05 33.38 28.59
C ASP A 207 6.47 34.50 29.58
N ARG A 208 5.62 35.55 29.73
CA ARG A 208 5.84 36.59 30.75
C ARG A 208 5.86 36.04 32.18
N ALA A 209 5.01 35.06 32.50
CA ALA A 209 5.02 34.40 33.81
C ALA A 209 6.28 33.54 34.02
N ILE A 210 6.70 32.80 33.00
CA ILE A 210 7.94 31.97 33.01
C ILE A 210 9.18 32.86 33.22
N LEU A 211 9.30 33.96 32.47
CA LEU A 211 10.39 34.92 32.62
C LEU A 211 10.40 35.59 34.01
N ALA A 212 9.22 35.85 34.60
CA ALA A 212 9.11 36.39 35.96
C ALA A 212 9.41 35.36 37.08
N LEU A 213 9.25 34.06 36.81
CA LEU A 213 9.66 32.99 37.74
C LEU A 213 11.19 32.85 37.83
N GLY A 214 11.93 33.21 36.79
CA GLY A 214 13.40 33.17 36.75
C GLY A 214 14.09 34.17 37.70
N ASP A 215 13.48 35.32 37.98
CA ASP A 215 14.01 36.35 38.90
C ASP A 215 13.29 36.26 40.27
N PRO A 216 13.95 35.82 41.35
CA PRO A 216 13.35 35.74 42.69
C PRO A 216 12.70 37.05 43.16
N SER A 217 13.19 38.19 42.69
CA SER A 217 12.71 39.54 43.01
C SER A 217 11.34 39.85 42.40
N ARG A 218 10.96 39.15 41.32
CA ARG A 218 9.73 39.42 40.52
C ARG A 218 8.59 38.46 40.81
N ARG A 219 8.85 37.34 41.50
CA ARG A 219 7.85 36.28 41.78
C ARG A 219 6.58 36.78 42.50
N ALA A 220 6.70 37.84 43.31
CA ALA A 220 5.56 38.46 44.00
C ALA A 220 4.69 39.37 43.10
N GLY A 221 5.12 39.66 41.87
CA GLY A 221 4.43 40.51 40.90
C GLY A 221 3.95 39.78 39.65
N ILE A 222 3.82 38.45 39.70
CA ILE A 222 3.26 37.66 38.59
C ILE A 222 1.75 37.90 38.53
N ASP A 223 1.26 38.41 37.40
CA ASP A 223 -0.16 38.61 37.12
C ASP A 223 -0.83 37.28 36.74
N TRP A 224 -1.11 36.46 37.75
CA TRP A 224 -1.84 35.20 37.59
C TRP A 224 -3.24 35.43 37.01
N SER A 225 -3.92 36.51 37.39
CA SER A 225 -5.22 36.93 36.84
C SER A 225 -5.17 37.20 35.34
N GLY A 226 -4.11 37.82 34.83
CA GLY A 226 -3.90 38.07 33.41
C GLY A 226 -3.58 36.80 32.61
N LEU A 227 -2.97 35.79 33.24
CA LEU A 227 -2.76 34.47 32.64
C LEU A 227 -4.08 33.65 32.61
N GLU A 228 -4.85 33.69 33.69
CA GLU A 228 -6.14 33.02 33.84
C GLU A 228 -7.19 33.60 32.87
N ALA A 229 -7.31 34.93 32.78
CA ALA A 229 -8.17 35.59 31.81
C ALA A 229 -7.75 35.35 30.34
N ALA A 230 -6.46 35.18 30.07
CA ALA A 230 -5.98 34.79 28.74
C ALA A 230 -6.29 33.32 28.42
N HIS A 231 -6.37 32.46 29.43
CA HIS A 231 -6.78 31.06 29.29
C HIS A 231 -8.28 30.94 29.02
N ASP A 232 -9.12 31.65 29.77
CA ASP A 232 -10.57 31.70 29.57
C ASP A 232 -10.92 32.25 28.18
N GLY A 233 -10.29 33.35 27.77
CA GLY A 233 -10.47 33.91 26.42
C GLY A 233 -10.03 32.98 25.28
N PHE A 234 -9.09 32.06 25.54
CA PHE A 234 -8.73 31.00 24.62
C PHE A 234 -9.76 29.85 24.61
N GLN A 235 -10.29 29.44 25.77
CA GLN A 235 -11.37 28.44 25.84
C GLN A 235 -12.63 28.93 25.12
N ASP A 236 -13.06 30.18 25.34
CA ASP A 236 -14.24 30.74 24.66
C ASP A 236 -14.05 30.81 23.14
N ALA A 237 -12.85 31.17 22.66
CA ALA A 237 -12.55 31.15 21.24
C ALA A 237 -12.54 29.73 20.64
N ALA A 238 -12.06 28.73 21.38
CA ALA A 238 -12.10 27.32 20.99
C ALA A 238 -13.55 26.79 20.91
N LEU A 239 -14.38 27.12 21.91
CA LEU A 239 -15.80 26.75 21.98
C LEU A 239 -16.63 27.43 20.89
N GLY A 240 -16.31 28.68 20.53
CA GLY A 240 -16.89 29.36 19.37
C GLY A 240 -16.58 28.64 18.06
N LEU A 241 -15.29 28.38 17.81
CA LEU A 241 -14.83 27.67 16.61
C LEU A 241 -15.46 26.27 16.48
N GLY A 242 -15.58 25.53 17.59
CA GLY A 242 -16.25 24.23 17.63
C GLY A 242 -17.72 24.28 17.24
N LYS A 243 -18.50 25.22 17.78
CA LYS A 243 -19.92 25.42 17.44
C LYS A 243 -20.11 25.87 15.99
N SER A 244 -19.22 26.74 15.50
CA SER A 244 -19.18 27.17 14.09
C SER A 244 -18.86 26.00 13.13
N ALA A 245 -17.99 25.07 13.54
CA ALA A 245 -17.70 23.85 12.81
C ALA A 245 -18.89 22.87 12.82
N GLU A 246 -19.53 22.64 13.98
CA GLU A 246 -20.72 21.78 14.11
C GLU A 246 -21.88 22.26 13.21
N ALA A 247 -22.16 23.57 13.23
CA ALA A 247 -23.20 24.18 12.39
C ALA A 247 -22.92 23.99 10.89
N ARG A 248 -21.67 24.16 10.45
CA ARG A 248 -21.25 23.85 9.07
C ARG A 248 -21.32 22.37 8.76
N MET A 249 -20.95 21.48 9.68
CA MET A 249 -21.02 20.03 9.50
C MET A 249 -22.48 19.58 9.27
N ARG A 250 -23.42 20.10 10.08
CA ARG A 250 -24.86 19.92 9.87
C ARG A 250 -25.32 20.44 8.51
N GLN A 251 -24.91 21.65 8.12
CA GLN A 251 -25.27 22.23 6.82
C GLN A 251 -24.72 21.42 5.64
N ILE A 252 -23.50 20.89 5.74
CA ILE A 252 -22.90 20.00 4.75
C ILE A 252 -23.68 18.68 4.68
N ILE A 253 -24.03 18.08 5.82
CA ILE A 253 -24.86 16.85 5.87
C ILE A 253 -26.24 17.09 5.23
N GLU A 254 -26.90 18.20 5.54
CA GLU A 254 -28.20 18.56 4.94
C GLU A 254 -28.08 18.86 3.43
N THR A 255 -26.96 19.41 2.96
CA THR A 255 -26.68 19.66 1.54
C THR A 255 -26.39 18.35 0.80
N ARG A 256 -25.54 17.47 1.35
CA ARG A 256 -25.29 16.13 0.80
C ARG A 256 -26.56 15.27 0.77
N LEU A 257 -27.45 15.40 1.75
CA LEU A 257 -28.77 14.75 1.74
C LEU A 257 -29.72 15.30 0.66
N ALA A 258 -29.52 16.54 0.21
CA ALA A 258 -30.24 17.11 -0.93
C ALA A 258 -29.64 16.65 -2.27
N GLU A 259 -28.31 16.70 -2.41
CA GLU A 259 -27.58 16.20 -3.59
C GLU A 259 -27.85 14.71 -3.85
N ALA A 260 -27.85 13.88 -2.81
CA ALA A 260 -28.10 12.44 -2.90
C ALA A 260 -29.56 12.05 -3.24
N ASN A 261 -30.46 13.02 -3.46
CA ASN A 261 -31.89 12.79 -3.76
C ASN A 261 -32.63 11.89 -2.74
N LEU A 262 -32.10 11.73 -1.52
CA LEU A 262 -32.63 10.75 -0.56
C LEU A 262 -34.06 11.07 -0.08
N ARG A 263 -34.46 12.35 -0.08
CA ARG A 263 -35.81 12.79 0.34
C ARG A 263 -36.91 12.18 -0.55
N THR A 264 -36.69 12.03 -1.85
CA THR A 264 -37.63 11.37 -2.78
C THR A 264 -37.52 9.84 -2.73
N LEU A 265 -36.31 9.29 -2.52
CA LEU A 265 -36.14 7.83 -2.41
C LEU A 265 -36.77 7.25 -1.13
N VAL A 266 -36.55 7.89 0.03
CA VAL A 266 -37.17 7.47 1.30
C VAL A 266 -38.70 7.65 1.23
N GLY A 267 -39.18 8.76 0.65
CA GLY A 267 -40.61 8.98 0.42
C GLY A 267 -41.26 7.91 -0.46
N SER A 268 -40.61 7.54 -1.58
CA SER A 268 -41.14 6.52 -2.50
C SER A 268 -41.02 5.09 -1.96
N GLY A 269 -39.94 4.76 -1.23
CA GLY A 269 -39.78 3.48 -0.56
C GLY A 269 -40.85 3.24 0.52
N VAL A 270 -41.08 4.23 1.39
CA VAL A 270 -42.13 4.17 2.41
C VAL A 270 -43.52 4.13 1.76
N ALA A 271 -43.76 4.91 0.70
CA ALA A 271 -45.02 4.86 -0.05
C ALA A 271 -45.27 3.49 -0.72
N ALA A 272 -44.25 2.84 -1.27
CA ALA A 272 -44.37 1.51 -1.88
C ALA A 272 -44.69 0.43 -0.83
N VAL A 273 -44.04 0.47 0.34
CA VAL A 273 -44.32 -0.44 1.46
C VAL A 273 -45.75 -0.21 2.01
N LEU A 274 -46.19 1.04 2.15
CA LEU A 274 -47.56 1.35 2.57
C LEU A 274 -48.62 0.96 1.52
N ALA A 275 -48.34 1.15 0.23
CA ALA A 275 -49.24 0.75 -0.86
C ALA A 275 -49.42 -0.78 -0.94
N LEU A 276 -48.34 -1.54 -0.74
CA LEU A 276 -48.41 -3.00 -0.65
C LEU A 276 -49.06 -3.48 0.66
N GLY A 277 -48.87 -2.75 1.77
CA GLY A 277 -49.50 -3.05 3.07
C GLY A 277 -51.02 -2.79 3.11
N LEU A 278 -51.52 -1.79 2.37
CA LEU A 278 -52.94 -1.41 2.35
C LEU A 278 -53.74 -2.04 1.19
N GLY A 279 -53.08 -2.72 0.25
CA GLY A 279 -53.71 -3.26 -0.97
C GLY A 279 -54.62 -4.48 -0.82
N ILE A 280 -54.89 -4.98 0.40
CA ILE A 280 -55.72 -6.17 0.66
C ILE A 280 -56.80 -5.87 1.72
N GLY A 281 -57.75 -5.01 1.37
CA GLY A 281 -58.92 -4.73 2.20
C GLY A 281 -59.96 -3.85 1.52
N VAL A 282 -61.24 -4.09 1.84
CA VAL A 282 -62.42 -3.28 1.45
C VAL A 282 -62.69 -3.15 -0.06
N HIS A 283 -63.61 -3.99 -0.57
CA HIS A 283 -64.31 -3.76 -1.83
C HIS A 283 -65.83 -3.86 -1.63
N HIS A 284 -66.44 -2.86 -0.99
CA HIS A 284 -67.89 -2.63 -0.99
C HIS A 284 -68.14 -1.12 -1.17
N GLY A 285 -69.05 -0.77 -2.07
CA GLY A 285 -69.04 0.55 -2.69
C GLY A 285 -70.04 1.55 -2.10
N LEU A 286 -69.99 2.78 -2.64
CA LEU A 286 -71.14 3.62 -2.96
C LEU A 286 -70.69 4.71 -3.96
N ALA A 287 -71.58 5.06 -4.89
CA ALA A 287 -71.47 6.22 -5.79
C ALA A 287 -72.31 7.39 -5.20
N PRO A 288 -72.19 8.69 -5.61
CA PRO A 288 -71.98 9.15 -6.99
C PRO A 288 -71.16 10.45 -7.21
N ARG A 289 -71.12 10.89 -8.49
CA ARG A 289 -70.81 12.26 -9.00
C ARG A 289 -71.98 13.25 -8.65
N PRO A 290 -71.98 14.59 -8.94
CA PRO A 290 -71.11 15.36 -9.88
C PRO A 290 -70.73 16.84 -9.54
N ALA A 291 -69.98 17.47 -10.47
CA ALA A 291 -69.97 18.93 -10.79
C ALA A 291 -69.25 19.90 -9.80
N ARG A 292 -68.90 21.18 -10.10
CA ARG A 292 -69.08 22.02 -11.32
C ARG A 292 -68.12 23.27 -11.34
N HIS A 293 -67.63 23.68 -12.53
CA HIS A 293 -67.08 25.03 -12.90
C HIS A 293 -65.87 25.62 -12.12
N GLY A 294 -65.12 26.63 -12.62
CA GLY A 294 -65.03 27.22 -13.97
C GLY A 294 -64.39 28.63 -14.05
N HIS A 295 -63.83 29.01 -15.21
CA HIS A 295 -63.11 30.28 -15.55
C HIS A 295 -61.72 30.45 -14.88
N GLY A 296 -60.74 31.23 -15.40
CA GLY A 296 -60.59 32.07 -16.61
C GLY A 296 -59.57 33.22 -16.32
N GLN A 297 -58.81 33.86 -17.23
CA GLN A 297 -58.65 33.87 -18.70
C GLN A 297 -57.23 34.39 -19.09
N LYS A 298 -56.68 34.00 -20.28
CA LYS A 298 -55.82 34.76 -21.25
C LYS A 298 -54.53 35.50 -20.77
N THR A 299 -53.43 35.68 -21.52
CA THR A 299 -53.00 35.51 -22.95
C THR A 299 -51.57 34.92 -23.01
N GLY A 300 -50.95 34.52 -24.14
CA GLY A 300 -51.41 34.42 -25.55
C GLY A 300 -50.50 35.14 -26.59
N LYS A 301 -50.09 34.42 -27.65
CA LYS A 301 -49.15 34.76 -28.77
C LYS A 301 -47.65 34.54 -28.43
N SER A 302 -46.76 34.15 -29.37
CA SER A 302 -46.88 34.11 -30.85
C SER A 302 -46.19 32.90 -31.54
N ARG A 303 -46.65 32.63 -32.77
CA ARG A 303 -46.11 31.89 -33.96
C ARG A 303 -44.57 31.76 -34.08
N SER A 304 -43.95 30.92 -34.93
CA SER A 304 -44.24 29.74 -35.82
C SER A 304 -42.97 29.55 -36.71
N GLY A 305 -42.62 28.48 -37.47
CA GLY A 305 -43.21 27.19 -37.90
C GLY A 305 -42.61 26.76 -39.27
N ARG A 306 -43.10 25.66 -39.90
CA ARG A 306 -42.56 24.94 -41.10
C ARG A 306 -41.44 23.92 -40.80
N ARG A 307 -41.24 22.82 -41.55
CA ARG A 307 -41.90 22.21 -42.76
C ARG A 307 -42.00 20.67 -42.48
N GLN A 308 -43.06 19.93 -42.85
CA GLN A 308 -43.48 19.47 -44.20
C GLN A 308 -42.41 18.58 -44.87
N ILE A 309 -42.69 17.30 -45.18
CA ILE A 309 -43.29 16.74 -46.42
C ILE A 309 -43.77 15.30 -46.04
N ASP A 310 -45.04 14.89 -46.19
CA ASP A 310 -45.77 14.46 -47.42
C ASP A 310 -45.09 13.22 -48.11
N ALA A 311 -45.73 12.16 -48.61
CA ALA A 311 -47.10 11.60 -48.53
C ALA A 311 -47.07 10.14 -49.11
N GLU A 312 -48.23 9.55 -49.43
CA GLU A 312 -48.44 8.40 -50.36
C GLU A 312 -47.97 6.98 -49.94
N LEU A 313 -48.60 5.86 -50.37
CA LEU A 313 -50.03 5.53 -50.60
C LEU A 313 -50.17 4.00 -50.81
N THR A 314 -51.33 3.39 -50.49
CA THR A 314 -51.79 2.03 -50.95
C THR A 314 -50.94 0.79 -50.54
N GLU A 315 -51.43 -0.46 -50.50
CA GLU A 315 -52.77 -1.04 -50.77
C GLU A 315 -53.08 -2.25 -49.85
N ASP A 316 -54.34 -2.68 -49.82
CA ASP A 316 -54.88 -3.91 -49.19
C ASP A 316 -54.75 -5.11 -50.19
N PRO A 317 -55.13 -6.40 -49.94
CA PRO A 317 -55.82 -6.97 -48.78
C PRO A 317 -55.38 -8.40 -48.32
N GLU A 318 -56.14 -8.97 -47.38
CA GLU A 318 -56.38 -10.41 -47.10
C GLU A 318 -55.19 -11.41 -47.01
N ALA A 319 -54.82 -11.76 -45.78
CA ALA A 319 -54.23 -13.07 -45.45
C ALA A 319 -54.74 -13.59 -44.08
N SER A 320 -55.80 -14.41 -44.09
CA SER A 320 -56.47 -14.90 -42.88
C SER A 320 -55.73 -16.05 -42.17
N VAL A 321 -54.56 -15.77 -41.60
CA VAL A 321 -53.77 -16.75 -40.84
C VAL A 321 -54.15 -16.72 -39.35
N GLN A 322 -54.66 -17.85 -38.84
CA GLN A 322 -54.98 -18.04 -37.41
C GLN A 322 -53.73 -18.21 -36.53
N LEU A 323 -52.86 -17.20 -36.49
CA LEU A 323 -51.79 -17.15 -35.49
C LEU A 323 -52.38 -16.79 -34.12
N ARG A 324 -52.65 -17.85 -33.35
CA ARG A 324 -52.96 -17.80 -31.91
C ARG A 324 -52.15 -16.70 -31.25
N THR A 325 -52.82 -15.75 -30.57
CA THR A 325 -52.15 -14.88 -29.59
C THR A 325 -51.28 -15.77 -28.70
N PRO A 326 -49.97 -15.52 -28.56
CA PRO A 326 -49.15 -16.33 -27.67
C PRO A 326 -49.76 -16.22 -26.28
N ARG A 327 -50.30 -17.34 -25.78
CA ARG A 327 -50.79 -17.43 -24.39
C ARG A 327 -49.66 -16.91 -23.52
N SER A 328 -49.86 -15.79 -22.85
CA SER A 328 -48.81 -15.19 -22.05
C SER A 328 -48.35 -16.23 -21.03
N TRP A 329 -47.07 -16.61 -21.09
CA TRP A 329 -46.45 -17.55 -20.16
C TRP A 329 -46.22 -16.88 -18.79
N VAL A 330 -47.25 -16.17 -18.30
CA VAL A 330 -47.39 -15.85 -16.88
C VAL A 330 -47.65 -17.17 -16.18
N PHE A 331 -46.55 -17.85 -15.85
CA PHE A 331 -46.54 -19.12 -15.14
C PHE A 331 -47.02 -18.86 -13.71
N THR A 332 -48.33 -18.69 -13.57
CA THR A 332 -49.02 -18.47 -12.30
C THR A 332 -48.97 -19.76 -11.49
N MET A 333 -47.80 -20.03 -10.89
CA MET A 333 -47.65 -21.05 -9.86
C MET A 333 -48.65 -20.74 -8.75
N ARG A 334 -49.81 -21.39 -8.80
CA ARG A 334 -50.79 -21.43 -7.72
C ARG A 334 -50.23 -22.29 -6.60
N LEU A 335 -49.24 -21.74 -5.90
CA LEU A 335 -48.62 -22.30 -4.70
C LEU A 335 -49.74 -22.64 -3.70
N ARG A 336 -50.04 -23.94 -3.54
CA ARG A 336 -51.24 -24.39 -2.82
C ARG A 336 -51.14 -24.26 -1.30
N SER A 337 -49.93 -24.33 -0.72
CA SER A 337 -49.74 -24.19 0.72
C SER A 337 -49.32 -22.77 1.13
N LEU A 338 -49.86 -22.30 2.25
CA LEU A 338 -49.50 -21.01 2.85
C LEU A 338 -48.02 -20.99 3.28
N SER A 339 -47.52 -22.10 3.84
CA SER A 339 -46.14 -22.26 4.30
C SER A 339 -45.11 -22.07 3.18
N LEU A 340 -45.42 -22.48 1.94
CA LEU A 340 -44.53 -22.29 0.79
C LEU A 340 -44.48 -20.83 0.34
N LYS A 341 -45.60 -20.09 0.44
CA LYS A 341 -45.64 -18.65 0.17
C LYS A 341 -44.86 -17.86 1.23
N VAL A 342 -45.02 -18.21 2.52
CA VAL A 342 -44.27 -17.59 3.62
C VAL A 342 -42.77 -17.88 3.50
N ALA A 343 -42.38 -19.11 3.16
CA ALA A 343 -40.99 -19.45 2.89
C ALA A 343 -40.41 -18.62 1.74
N LEU A 344 -41.11 -18.55 0.61
CA LEU A 344 -40.66 -17.74 -0.54
C LEU A 344 -40.55 -16.25 -0.20
N LEU A 345 -41.53 -15.67 0.51
CA LEU A 345 -41.47 -14.26 0.96
C LEU A 345 -40.30 -14.01 1.92
N SER A 346 -40.01 -14.94 2.82
CA SER A 346 -38.90 -14.83 3.78
C SER A 346 -37.55 -14.94 3.09
N ILE A 347 -37.40 -15.90 2.16
CA ILE A 347 -36.19 -16.09 1.35
C ILE A 347 -35.99 -14.88 0.42
N SER A 348 -37.04 -14.37 -0.22
CA SER A 348 -36.96 -13.13 -1.03
C SER A 348 -36.56 -11.92 -0.20
N SER A 349 -37.08 -11.77 1.02
CA SER A 349 -36.70 -10.64 1.90
C SER A 349 -35.23 -10.73 2.32
N LEU A 350 -34.77 -11.92 2.70
CA LEU A 350 -33.36 -12.16 3.04
C LEU A 350 -32.44 -11.95 1.82
N ALA A 351 -32.84 -12.42 0.64
CA ALA A 351 -32.11 -12.21 -0.60
C ALA A 351 -32.04 -10.73 -1.01
N ILE A 352 -33.09 -9.94 -0.80
CA ILE A 352 -33.09 -8.50 -1.05
C ILE A 352 -32.13 -7.78 -0.08
N ILE A 353 -32.17 -8.11 1.21
CA ILE A 353 -31.25 -7.52 2.21
C ILE A 353 -29.79 -7.89 1.89
N PHE A 354 -29.52 -9.16 1.56
CA PHE A 354 -28.18 -9.62 1.22
C PHE A 354 -27.68 -9.03 -0.11
N ALA A 355 -28.53 -8.92 -1.13
CA ALA A 355 -28.21 -8.24 -2.38
C ALA A 355 -27.92 -6.74 -2.16
N PHE A 356 -28.70 -6.06 -1.33
CA PHE A 356 -28.46 -4.65 -0.99
C PHE A 356 -27.13 -4.46 -0.24
N GLY A 357 -26.84 -5.30 0.75
CA GLY A 357 -25.55 -5.32 1.44
C GLY A 357 -24.38 -5.62 0.51
N MET A 358 -24.54 -6.57 -0.43
CA MET A 358 -23.51 -6.90 -1.41
C MET A 358 -23.32 -5.80 -2.47
N ILE A 359 -24.37 -5.09 -2.87
CA ILE A 359 -24.26 -3.90 -3.74
C ILE A 359 -23.44 -2.80 -3.05
N LEU A 360 -23.68 -2.55 -1.75
CA LEU A 360 -22.88 -1.59 -0.97
C LEU A 360 -21.43 -2.04 -0.79
N LEU A 361 -21.17 -3.35 -0.58
CA LEU A 361 -19.83 -3.89 -0.46
C LEU A 361 -19.06 -3.82 -1.80
N VAL A 362 -19.68 -4.22 -2.90
CA VAL A 362 -19.10 -4.13 -4.25
C VAL A 362 -18.84 -2.68 -4.64
N GLY A 363 -19.72 -1.74 -4.27
CA GLY A 363 -19.47 -0.31 -4.40
C GLY A 363 -18.20 0.12 -3.66
N ARG A 364 -18.13 -0.13 -2.35
CA ARG A 364 -16.95 0.19 -1.52
C ARG A 364 -15.64 -0.41 -2.04
N VAL A 365 -15.67 -1.65 -2.51
CA VAL A 365 -14.49 -2.32 -3.08
C VAL A 365 -14.12 -1.69 -4.42
N SER A 366 -15.10 -1.38 -5.28
CA SER A 366 -14.87 -0.68 -6.55
C SER A 366 -14.27 0.71 -6.31
N ASP A 367 -14.82 1.50 -5.39
CA ASP A 367 -14.31 2.83 -5.03
C ASP A 367 -12.84 2.75 -4.55
N THR A 368 -12.53 1.75 -3.72
CA THR A 368 -11.19 1.54 -3.15
C THR A 368 -10.18 1.15 -4.23
N ILE A 369 -10.51 0.19 -5.10
CA ILE A 369 -9.62 -0.22 -6.18
C ILE A 369 -9.47 0.91 -7.22
N SER A 370 -10.55 1.64 -7.54
CA SER A 370 -10.48 2.79 -8.46
C SER A 370 -9.64 3.96 -7.93
N ALA A 371 -9.46 4.07 -6.61
CA ALA A 371 -8.46 4.97 -6.01
C ALA A 371 -7.04 4.38 -6.14
N GLN A 372 -6.80 3.14 -5.70
CA GLN A 372 -5.47 2.51 -5.79
C GLN A 372 -4.93 2.44 -7.23
N THR A 373 -5.77 2.12 -8.21
CA THR A 373 -5.41 2.11 -9.64
C THR A 373 -5.08 3.50 -10.18
N ARG A 374 -5.68 4.57 -9.63
CA ARG A 374 -5.37 5.95 -9.98
C ARG A 374 -4.02 6.36 -9.40
N ASP A 375 -3.78 6.09 -8.12
CA ASP A 375 -2.52 6.40 -7.44
C ASP A 375 -1.36 5.67 -8.13
N PHE A 376 -1.55 4.39 -8.47
CA PHE A 376 -0.59 3.58 -9.23
C PHE A 376 -0.39 4.07 -10.68
N GLN A 377 -1.43 4.62 -11.34
CA GLN A 377 -1.26 5.27 -12.65
C GLN A 377 -0.44 6.56 -12.52
N ALA A 378 -0.64 7.37 -11.47
CA ALA A 378 0.15 8.57 -11.23
C ALA A 378 1.62 8.22 -10.98
N GLU A 379 1.91 7.26 -10.10
CA GLU A 379 3.26 6.74 -9.83
C GLU A 379 3.92 6.17 -11.11
N THR A 380 3.17 5.41 -11.92
CA THR A 380 3.64 4.90 -13.23
C THR A 380 3.99 6.05 -14.17
N THR A 381 3.18 7.12 -14.20
CA THR A 381 3.40 8.31 -15.04
C THR A 381 4.62 9.09 -14.58
N GLU A 382 4.83 9.22 -13.27
CA GLU A 382 6.00 9.87 -12.67
C GLU A 382 7.29 9.06 -12.92
N SER A 383 7.20 7.73 -12.88
CA SER A 383 8.30 6.82 -13.28
C SER A 383 8.65 6.95 -14.77
N ILE A 384 7.65 7.08 -15.63
CA ILE A 384 7.82 7.38 -17.06
C ILE A 384 8.43 8.78 -17.25
N SER A 385 8.03 9.78 -16.46
CA SER A 385 8.62 11.12 -16.45
C SER A 385 10.10 11.08 -16.12
N ARG A 386 10.50 10.32 -15.09
CA ARG A 386 11.92 10.13 -14.74
C ARG A 386 12.74 9.51 -15.87
N GLN A 387 12.20 8.52 -16.57
CA GLN A 387 12.90 7.86 -17.69
C GLN A 387 13.10 8.78 -18.90
N VAL A 388 12.11 9.63 -19.21
CA VAL A 388 12.22 10.59 -20.31
C VAL A 388 13.10 11.79 -19.93
N MET A 389 13.00 12.28 -18.69
CA MET A 389 13.91 13.27 -18.12
C MET A 389 15.36 12.78 -18.22
N GLN A 390 15.68 11.58 -17.74
CA GLN A 390 17.04 11.01 -17.81
C GLN A 390 17.61 10.93 -19.24
N TYR A 391 16.78 10.68 -20.26
CA TYR A 391 17.23 10.70 -21.66
C TYR A 391 17.55 12.12 -22.14
N LEU A 392 16.72 13.10 -21.79
CA LEU A 392 16.89 14.49 -22.18
C LEU A 392 18.04 15.17 -21.40
N ASP A 393 18.23 14.82 -20.13
CA ASP A 393 19.38 15.19 -19.30
C ASP A 393 20.70 14.64 -19.88
N GLY A 394 20.68 13.42 -20.44
CA GLY A 394 21.83 12.85 -21.15
C GLY A 394 22.21 13.65 -22.41
N ALA A 395 21.23 14.21 -23.12
CA ALA A 395 21.48 15.04 -24.29
C ALA A 395 21.92 16.47 -23.92
N GLU A 396 21.39 17.07 -22.85
CA GLU A 396 21.80 18.41 -22.41
C GLU A 396 23.18 18.39 -21.73
N GLY A 397 23.46 17.41 -20.87
CA GLY A 397 24.81 17.24 -20.29
C GLY A 397 25.88 16.95 -21.36
N ALA A 398 25.49 16.35 -22.49
CA ALA A 398 26.36 16.24 -23.65
C ALA A 398 26.61 17.61 -24.32
N ALA A 399 25.61 18.49 -24.40
CA ALA A 399 25.81 19.88 -24.82
C ALA A 399 26.73 20.64 -23.85
N GLU A 400 26.52 20.55 -22.53
CA GLU A 400 27.37 21.19 -21.52
C GLU A 400 28.83 20.72 -21.63
N GLY A 401 29.06 19.41 -21.76
CA GLY A 401 30.39 18.83 -21.94
C GLY A 401 31.09 19.29 -23.22
N LEU A 402 30.34 19.43 -24.33
CA LEU A 402 30.87 20.01 -25.56
C LEU A 402 31.23 21.49 -25.38
N ILE A 403 30.32 22.31 -24.85
CA ILE A 403 30.54 23.77 -24.71
C ILE A 403 31.70 24.05 -23.75
N THR A 404 31.75 23.40 -22.59
CA THR A 404 32.85 23.49 -21.63
C THR A 404 34.21 23.18 -22.30
N SER A 405 34.24 22.22 -23.22
CA SER A 405 35.45 21.88 -23.98
C SER A 405 35.84 23.00 -24.95
N LEU A 406 34.89 23.59 -25.68
CA LEU A 406 35.14 24.69 -26.62
C LEU A 406 35.56 26.00 -25.91
N GLU A 407 34.95 26.30 -24.75
CA GLU A 407 35.34 27.42 -23.87
C GLU A 407 36.78 27.24 -23.36
N ALA A 408 37.13 26.05 -22.85
CA ALA A 408 38.47 25.74 -22.35
C ALA A 408 39.54 25.82 -23.45
N MET A 409 39.24 25.31 -24.65
CA MET A 409 40.09 25.51 -25.84
C MET A 409 40.29 27.00 -26.14
N ARG A 410 39.22 27.80 -26.07
CA ARG A 410 39.28 29.21 -26.44
C ARG A 410 40.02 30.07 -25.42
N GLY A 411 39.87 29.75 -24.13
CA GLY A 411 40.58 30.38 -23.01
C GLY A 411 42.07 29.99 -22.96
N SER A 412 42.43 28.77 -23.38
CA SER A 412 43.83 28.32 -23.47
C SER A 412 44.59 28.84 -24.69
N GLY A 413 43.92 29.58 -25.59
CA GLY A 413 44.55 30.22 -26.74
C GLY A 413 44.48 29.44 -28.06
N VAL A 414 43.68 28.37 -28.15
CA VAL A 414 43.45 27.65 -29.40
C VAL A 414 42.51 28.45 -30.30
N MET A 415 42.92 28.70 -31.55
CA MET A 415 42.14 29.47 -32.54
C MET A 415 41.96 28.72 -33.87
N ASP A 416 42.56 27.53 -34.02
CA ASP A 416 42.55 26.79 -35.28
C ASP A 416 41.19 26.08 -35.48
N ARG A 417 40.41 26.57 -36.45
CA ARG A 417 39.09 26.04 -36.84
C ARG A 417 39.11 24.53 -37.07
N ALA A 418 40.20 23.97 -37.62
CA ALA A 418 40.31 22.53 -37.87
C ALA A 418 40.40 21.70 -36.58
N VAL A 419 40.95 22.28 -35.50
CA VAL A 419 40.99 21.61 -34.17
C VAL A 419 39.60 21.62 -33.55
N TYR A 420 38.87 22.74 -33.62
CA TYR A 420 37.47 22.81 -33.18
C TYR A 420 36.59 21.83 -33.96
N ASP A 421 36.74 21.75 -35.29
CA ASP A 421 36.01 20.78 -36.12
C ASP A 421 36.30 19.35 -35.71
N SER A 422 37.57 19.03 -35.41
CA SER A 422 37.94 17.69 -34.95
C SER A 422 37.30 17.31 -33.62
N VAL A 423 37.10 18.27 -32.70
CA VAL A 423 36.45 18.05 -31.40
C VAL A 423 34.95 17.94 -31.55
N ILE A 424 34.29 18.87 -32.24
CA ILE A 424 32.82 18.86 -32.45
C ILE A 424 32.41 17.58 -33.21
N ARG A 425 33.12 17.24 -34.30
CA ARG A 425 32.90 16.00 -35.04
C ARG A 425 33.07 14.76 -34.16
N ARG A 426 34.18 14.66 -33.43
CA ARG A 426 34.47 13.50 -32.59
C ARG A 426 33.43 13.35 -31.48
N PHE A 427 32.95 14.46 -30.94
CA PHE A 427 31.88 14.46 -29.94
C PHE A 427 30.59 13.83 -30.49
N LEU A 428 30.21 14.15 -31.74
CA LEU A 428 29.11 13.48 -32.43
C LEU A 428 29.41 12.00 -32.76
N GLU A 429 30.67 11.63 -33.03
CA GLU A 429 31.05 10.22 -33.24
C GLU A 429 30.92 9.39 -31.94
N GLU A 430 31.28 9.97 -30.79
CA GLU A 430 31.24 9.32 -29.47
C GLU A 430 29.84 9.35 -28.82
N ASN A 431 28.92 10.22 -29.25
CA ASN A 431 27.53 10.28 -28.77
C ASN A 431 26.53 9.82 -29.85
N PRO A 432 26.20 8.52 -29.93
CA PRO A 432 25.44 7.96 -31.05
C PRO A 432 23.96 8.37 -31.11
N ASP A 433 23.36 8.74 -29.97
CA ASP A 433 21.95 9.11 -29.85
C ASP A 433 21.66 10.55 -30.35
N LEU A 434 22.70 11.34 -30.63
CA LEU A 434 22.58 12.71 -31.14
C LEU A 434 22.47 12.73 -32.68
N LEU A 435 21.58 13.57 -33.20
CA LEU A 435 21.44 13.82 -34.64
C LEU A 435 22.54 14.76 -35.18
N GLY A 436 23.03 15.66 -34.33
CA GLY A 436 24.10 16.57 -34.65
C GLY A 436 24.61 17.40 -33.48
N THR A 437 25.67 18.14 -33.72
CA THR A 437 26.45 18.95 -32.77
C THR A 437 26.94 20.19 -33.48
N TRP A 438 26.79 21.37 -32.88
CA TRP A 438 27.14 22.64 -33.51
C TRP A 438 27.75 23.64 -32.55
N SER A 439 28.48 24.60 -33.13
CA SER A 439 28.83 25.84 -32.45
C SER A 439 28.71 27.00 -33.42
N GLY A 440 28.22 28.15 -32.98
CA GLY A 440 28.13 29.36 -33.77
C GLY A 440 28.71 30.55 -33.01
N TRP A 441 29.64 31.25 -33.62
CA TRP A 441 30.40 32.30 -32.96
C TRP A 441 29.96 33.68 -33.45
N GLU A 442 30.00 34.67 -32.56
CA GLU A 442 29.77 36.08 -32.94
C GLU A 442 30.86 36.56 -33.93
N PRO A 443 30.63 37.64 -34.70
CA PRO A 443 31.56 38.09 -35.72
C PRO A 443 32.98 38.28 -35.18
N ASN A 444 33.93 37.54 -35.75
CA ASN A 444 35.35 37.51 -35.41
C ASN A 444 35.66 37.05 -33.97
N ALA A 445 34.72 36.40 -33.27
CA ALA A 445 34.90 35.99 -31.87
C ALA A 445 35.83 34.78 -31.70
N LEU A 446 35.81 33.82 -32.63
CA LEU A 446 36.72 32.66 -32.57
C LEU A 446 38.18 33.10 -32.81
N ASP A 447 38.55 33.45 -34.04
CA ASP A 447 39.95 33.60 -34.46
C ASP A 447 40.32 35.02 -34.94
N GLY A 448 39.35 35.93 -35.00
CA GLY A 448 39.55 37.28 -35.53
C GLY A 448 39.56 37.41 -37.06
N ASN A 449 39.23 36.35 -37.82
CA ASN A 449 39.60 36.21 -39.23
C ASN A 449 38.45 35.74 -40.16
N ASP A 450 37.18 36.00 -39.82
CA ASP A 450 36.01 35.51 -40.59
C ASP A 450 36.06 35.87 -42.08
N ALA A 451 36.58 37.06 -42.41
CA ALA A 451 36.69 37.54 -43.78
C ALA A 451 37.54 36.66 -44.71
N ALA A 452 38.44 35.81 -44.16
CA ALA A 452 39.22 34.85 -44.93
C ALA A 452 38.43 33.56 -45.28
N TYR A 453 37.31 33.31 -44.58
CA TYR A 453 36.51 32.08 -44.69
C TYR A 453 35.13 32.30 -45.33
N ALA A 454 34.80 33.52 -45.75
CA ALA A 454 33.50 33.83 -46.38
C ALA A 454 33.30 33.03 -47.69
N ASN A 455 32.30 32.14 -47.69
CA ASN A 455 32.02 31.15 -48.74
C ASN A 455 33.13 30.09 -48.96
N ALA A 456 33.99 29.85 -47.95
CA ALA A 456 34.87 28.69 -47.94
C ALA A 456 34.07 27.39 -47.70
N ALA A 457 34.67 26.24 -47.98
CA ALA A 457 34.04 24.95 -47.68
C ALA A 457 33.73 24.83 -46.17
N GLY A 458 32.50 24.47 -45.82
CA GLY A 458 32.00 24.44 -44.43
C GLY A 458 31.53 25.79 -43.88
N HIS A 459 31.64 26.90 -44.64
CA HIS A 459 31.28 28.24 -44.20
C HIS A 459 30.21 28.90 -45.08
N ASP A 460 29.45 29.81 -44.47
CA ASP A 460 28.46 30.64 -45.16
C ASP A 460 29.07 31.91 -45.77
N ALA A 461 28.22 32.79 -46.29
CA ALA A 461 28.63 34.08 -46.86
C ALA A 461 29.17 35.09 -45.83
N SER A 462 29.00 34.85 -44.51
CA SER A 462 29.56 35.69 -43.45
C SER A 462 31.00 35.32 -43.11
N GLY A 463 31.38 34.05 -43.30
CA GLY A 463 32.70 33.52 -42.94
C GLY A 463 32.90 33.25 -41.45
N ARG A 464 31.86 33.43 -40.61
CA ARG A 464 31.88 33.04 -39.19
C ARG A 464 32.22 31.57 -39.03
N TYR A 465 32.78 31.21 -37.87
CA TYR A 465 32.80 29.82 -37.44
C TYR A 465 31.40 29.43 -36.95
N VAL A 466 30.66 28.72 -37.81
CA VAL A 466 29.28 28.25 -37.58
C VAL A 466 29.07 26.79 -38.03
N PRO A 467 29.97 25.83 -37.72
CA PRO A 467 29.81 24.45 -38.15
C PRO A 467 28.60 23.76 -37.50
N TYR A 468 27.88 23.00 -38.31
CA TYR A 468 26.94 21.97 -37.88
C TYR A 468 27.40 20.61 -38.39
N TRP A 469 28.02 19.85 -37.50
CA TRP A 469 28.33 18.44 -37.74
C TRP A 469 27.07 17.62 -37.46
N ASN A 470 26.63 16.82 -38.42
CA ASN A 470 25.36 16.08 -38.34
C ASN A 470 25.46 14.70 -38.98
N ARG A 471 24.54 13.80 -38.60
CA ARG A 471 24.38 12.44 -39.18
C ARG A 471 23.08 12.25 -39.97
N GLY A 472 22.30 13.31 -40.23
CA GLY A 472 20.99 13.23 -40.89
C GLY A 472 21.05 12.75 -42.36
N GLY A 473 22.20 12.88 -43.01
CA GLY A 473 22.48 12.29 -44.33
C GLY A 473 22.73 10.77 -44.33
N GLY A 474 22.84 10.13 -43.15
CA GLY A 474 23.23 8.72 -43.01
C GLY A 474 24.75 8.49 -42.94
N GLN A 475 25.55 9.55 -43.03
CA GLN A 475 26.97 9.62 -42.69
C GLN A 475 27.23 10.95 -41.99
N ILE A 476 28.31 11.03 -41.20
CA ILE A 476 28.68 12.29 -40.52
C ILE A 476 29.30 13.26 -41.52
N ALA A 477 28.67 14.43 -41.65
CA ALA A 477 29.07 15.52 -42.54
C ALA A 477 29.00 16.88 -41.80
N VAL A 478 29.61 17.91 -42.38
CA VAL A 478 29.53 19.29 -41.89
C VAL A 478 28.84 20.20 -42.90
N GLU A 479 27.86 20.96 -42.43
CA GLU A 479 27.17 22.02 -43.14
C GLU A 479 27.27 23.30 -42.27
N PRO A 480 27.27 24.52 -42.83
CA PRO A 480 27.15 25.72 -42.00
C PRO A 480 25.75 25.82 -41.39
N LEU A 481 25.63 26.35 -40.17
CA LEU A 481 24.34 26.68 -39.57
C LEU A 481 23.55 27.64 -40.47
N ILE A 482 22.23 27.42 -40.56
CA ILE A 482 21.32 28.29 -41.32
C ILE A 482 20.38 29.05 -40.38
N ASP A 483 20.07 30.30 -40.76
CA ASP A 483 19.12 31.17 -40.07
C ASP A 483 19.43 31.52 -38.59
N TYR A 484 20.63 31.18 -38.10
CA TYR A 484 21.13 31.50 -36.75
C TYR A 484 21.07 33.00 -36.40
N ASP A 485 21.00 33.89 -37.39
CA ASP A 485 20.90 35.34 -37.24
C ASP A 485 19.45 35.88 -37.17
N LYS A 486 18.43 35.00 -37.22
CA LYS A 486 17.00 35.36 -37.28
C LYS A 486 16.22 34.91 -36.05
N ASP A 487 15.37 35.80 -35.55
CA ASP A 487 14.37 35.46 -34.53
C ASP A 487 13.33 34.48 -35.09
N GLY A 488 13.01 33.43 -34.32
CA GLY A 488 12.17 32.31 -34.74
C GLY A 488 13.00 31.15 -35.30
N PRO A 489 13.28 31.06 -36.61
CA PRO A 489 14.04 29.92 -37.18
C PRO A 489 15.45 29.75 -36.61
N GLY A 490 16.07 30.83 -36.11
CA GLY A 490 17.35 30.82 -35.41
C GLY A 490 17.25 30.79 -33.88
N ASP A 491 16.08 30.50 -33.30
CA ASP A 491 15.89 30.55 -31.85
C ASP A 491 16.77 29.56 -31.07
N TYR A 492 17.23 28.48 -31.71
CA TYR A 492 18.29 27.61 -31.18
C TYR A 492 19.58 28.37 -30.83
N TYR A 493 19.91 29.40 -31.62
CA TYR A 493 21.03 30.31 -31.39
C TYR A 493 20.64 31.48 -30.50
N GLN A 494 19.46 32.07 -30.77
CA GLN A 494 19.04 33.36 -30.23
C GLN A 494 18.46 33.27 -28.81
N LEU A 495 17.76 32.20 -28.43
CA LEU A 495 17.21 32.09 -27.06
C LEU A 495 18.30 31.92 -26.00
N PRO A 496 19.32 31.05 -26.13
CA PRO A 496 20.41 30.96 -25.16
C PRO A 496 21.19 32.27 -25.04
N LYS A 497 21.39 32.96 -26.17
CA LYS A 497 21.99 34.30 -26.24
C LYS A 497 21.17 35.37 -25.50
N LYS A 498 19.84 35.37 -25.68
CA LYS A 498 18.92 36.35 -25.05
C LYS A 498 18.68 36.09 -23.57
N LEU A 499 18.71 34.82 -23.15
CA LEU A 499 18.40 34.39 -21.79
C LEU A 499 19.65 34.18 -20.92
N GLY A 500 20.84 33.99 -21.51
CA GLY A 500 22.10 33.80 -20.79
C GLY A 500 22.20 32.45 -20.05
N ARG A 501 21.49 31.42 -20.52
CA ARG A 501 21.43 30.07 -19.93
C ARG A 501 21.26 28.99 -20.99
N ALA A 502 21.46 27.73 -20.61
CA ALA A 502 20.97 26.57 -21.35
C ALA A 502 19.45 26.68 -21.60
N VAL A 503 19.00 26.29 -22.80
CA VAL A 503 17.58 26.30 -23.21
C VAL A 503 17.24 25.00 -23.93
N ALA A 504 16.16 24.35 -23.53
CA ALA A 504 15.54 23.25 -24.28
C ALA A 504 14.71 23.85 -25.42
N ILE A 505 15.22 23.77 -26.65
CA ILE A 505 14.61 24.43 -27.81
C ILE A 505 13.38 23.65 -28.26
N GLU A 506 12.24 24.34 -28.29
CA GLU A 506 10.95 23.83 -28.73
C GLU A 506 11.04 23.24 -30.16
N PRO A 507 10.29 22.17 -30.50
CA PRO A 507 10.47 21.46 -31.78
C PRO A 507 10.33 22.34 -33.02
N TYR A 508 11.30 22.24 -33.93
CA TYR A 508 11.35 23.04 -35.15
C TYR A 508 11.81 22.22 -36.36
N MET A 509 11.50 22.72 -37.56
CA MET A 509 11.92 22.12 -38.82
C MET A 509 13.26 22.73 -39.26
N TYR A 510 14.24 21.90 -39.56
CA TYR A 510 15.58 22.33 -39.95
C TYR A 510 16.07 21.56 -41.17
N ALA A 511 16.74 22.23 -42.10
CA ALA A 511 17.22 21.62 -43.33
C ALA A 511 18.58 20.94 -43.10
N ILE A 512 18.66 19.64 -43.39
CA ILE A 512 19.87 18.82 -43.22
C ILE A 512 20.11 18.04 -44.51
N GLY A 513 21.27 18.23 -45.17
CA GLY A 513 21.58 17.54 -46.43
C GLY A 513 20.55 17.80 -47.55
N GLY A 514 19.89 18.96 -47.52
CA GLY A 514 18.82 19.32 -48.46
C GLY A 514 17.45 18.68 -48.18
N LYS A 515 17.21 18.16 -46.97
CA LYS A 515 15.90 17.65 -46.52
C LYS A 515 15.45 18.37 -45.26
N ASP A 516 14.15 18.66 -45.18
CA ASP A 516 13.54 19.15 -43.95
C ASP A 516 13.44 18.00 -42.93
N VAL A 517 14.02 18.20 -41.74
CA VAL A 517 14.01 17.25 -40.61
C VAL A 517 13.46 17.96 -39.39
N LEU A 518 12.53 17.30 -38.68
CA LEU A 518 11.98 17.83 -37.43
C LEU A 518 12.91 17.47 -36.26
N ILE A 519 13.40 18.49 -35.56
CA ILE A 519 14.41 18.38 -34.51
C ILE A 519 14.02 19.20 -33.27
N MET A 520 14.65 18.88 -32.15
CA MET A 520 14.79 19.77 -30.99
C MET A 520 16.28 19.90 -30.67
N SER A 521 16.66 20.92 -29.91
CA SER A 521 18.06 21.20 -29.59
C SER A 521 18.25 21.57 -28.13
N PHE A 522 19.44 21.31 -27.59
CA PHE A 522 19.91 21.91 -26.36
C PHE A 522 20.93 23.00 -26.71
N GLY A 523 20.49 24.26 -26.62
CA GLY A 523 21.30 25.42 -26.95
C GLY A 523 21.87 26.07 -25.70
N LEU A 524 23.19 26.22 -25.64
CA LEU A 524 23.96 26.74 -24.51
C LEU A 524 24.84 27.93 -24.93
N PRO A 525 24.93 29.00 -24.13
CA PRO A 525 25.81 30.13 -24.41
C PRO A 525 27.27 29.72 -24.23
N ILE A 526 28.11 30.04 -25.21
CA ILE A 526 29.58 29.92 -25.14
C ILE A 526 30.12 31.21 -24.55
N THR A 527 30.90 31.12 -23.48
CA THR A 527 31.45 32.24 -22.73
C THR A 527 32.97 32.15 -22.56
N VAL A 528 33.64 33.31 -22.61
CA VAL A 528 35.09 33.42 -22.36
C VAL A 528 35.32 34.66 -21.49
N ASP A 529 36.09 34.52 -20.41
CA ASP A 529 36.26 35.54 -19.36
C ASP A 529 34.92 36.13 -18.85
N GLY A 530 33.88 35.28 -18.75
CA GLY A 530 32.53 35.68 -18.34
C GLY A 530 31.75 36.53 -19.37
N LYS A 531 32.19 36.56 -20.64
CA LYS A 531 31.51 37.25 -21.74
C LYS A 531 30.98 36.25 -22.76
N TYR A 532 29.72 36.41 -23.16
CA TYR A 532 29.15 35.69 -24.29
C TYR A 532 29.96 35.95 -25.58
N VAL A 533 30.34 34.87 -26.27
CA VAL A 533 31.09 34.89 -27.55
C VAL A 533 30.42 34.06 -28.66
N GLY A 534 29.40 33.28 -28.33
CA GLY A 534 28.64 32.46 -29.26
C GLY A 534 27.58 31.61 -28.56
N THR A 535 26.85 30.80 -29.31
CA THR A 535 25.96 29.74 -28.79
C THR A 535 26.39 28.44 -29.45
N GLY A 536 26.40 27.34 -28.71
CA GLY A 536 26.57 25.99 -29.28
C GLY A 536 25.55 25.03 -28.72
N GLY A 537 25.54 23.79 -29.20
CA GLY A 537 24.53 22.83 -28.78
C GLY A 537 24.58 21.49 -29.48
N VAL A 538 23.59 20.67 -29.15
CA VAL A 538 23.35 19.38 -29.77
C VAL A 538 21.90 19.24 -30.19
N ASP A 539 21.65 18.46 -31.24
CA ASP A 539 20.32 18.25 -31.82
C ASP A 539 19.85 16.81 -31.62
N VAL A 540 18.59 16.66 -31.26
CA VAL A 540 17.90 15.37 -31.06
C VAL A 540 16.83 15.20 -32.14
N SER A 541 16.85 14.03 -32.79
CA SER A 541 15.86 13.64 -33.79
C SER A 541 14.50 13.39 -33.13
N LEU A 542 13.46 14.15 -33.49
CA LEU A 542 12.12 13.87 -32.97
C LEU A 542 11.57 12.52 -33.47
N ALA A 543 12.03 12.03 -34.62
CA ALA A 543 11.66 10.70 -35.10
C ALA A 543 12.21 9.60 -34.18
N GLU A 544 13.44 9.74 -33.67
CA GLU A 544 14.07 8.77 -32.78
C GLU A 544 13.52 8.87 -31.35
N LEU A 545 13.36 10.10 -30.84
CA LEU A 545 12.70 10.36 -29.56
C LEU A 545 11.26 9.81 -29.56
N ASN A 546 10.50 10.01 -30.64
CA ASN A 546 9.15 9.45 -30.75
C ASN A 546 9.15 7.92 -30.86
N ALA A 547 10.10 7.33 -31.60
CA ALA A 547 10.25 5.87 -31.64
C ALA A 547 10.53 5.30 -30.24
N ARG A 548 11.45 5.92 -29.49
CA ARG A 548 11.81 5.56 -28.11
C ARG A 548 10.62 5.69 -27.16
N LEU A 549 9.88 6.81 -27.18
CA LEU A 549 8.70 6.99 -26.31
C LEU A 549 7.53 6.07 -26.71
N SER A 550 7.41 5.69 -27.99
CA SER A 550 6.34 4.78 -28.43
C SER A 550 6.41 3.38 -27.81
N THR A 551 7.58 2.96 -27.31
CA THR A 551 7.76 1.68 -26.59
C THR A 551 7.20 1.71 -25.16
N LEU A 552 6.96 2.90 -24.59
CA LEU A 552 6.43 3.04 -23.24
C LEU A 552 4.91 2.78 -23.28
N LYS A 553 4.51 1.64 -22.69
CA LYS A 553 3.12 1.16 -22.64
C LYS A 553 2.62 1.06 -21.19
N PRO A 554 2.19 2.17 -20.57
CA PRO A 554 1.58 2.13 -19.25
C PRO A 554 0.36 1.18 -19.28
N PHE A 555 0.33 0.22 -18.34
CA PHE A 555 -0.67 -0.86 -18.27
C PHE A 555 -0.79 -1.71 -19.55
N GLU A 556 0.30 -1.86 -20.33
CA GLU A 556 0.41 -2.59 -21.61
C GLU A 556 -0.43 -2.02 -22.79
N THR A 557 -1.56 -1.37 -22.51
CA THR A 557 -2.49 -0.84 -23.52
C THR A 557 -2.43 0.68 -23.70
N GLY A 558 -1.93 1.40 -22.68
CA GLY A 558 -1.83 2.85 -22.71
C GLY A 558 -0.70 3.38 -23.57
N HIS A 559 -0.63 4.70 -23.68
CA HIS A 559 0.38 5.40 -24.46
C HIS A 559 0.92 6.63 -23.73
N VAL A 560 2.04 7.14 -24.23
CA VAL A 560 2.76 8.28 -23.66
C VAL A 560 2.89 9.37 -24.73
N GLU A 561 2.68 10.62 -24.34
CA GLU A 561 2.90 11.81 -25.15
C GLU A 561 3.80 12.78 -24.39
N LEU A 562 4.66 13.49 -25.10
CA LEU A 562 5.55 14.51 -24.54
C LEU A 562 5.19 15.86 -25.15
N ILE A 563 4.89 16.84 -24.29
CA ILE A 563 4.41 18.16 -24.67
C ILE A 563 5.36 19.23 -24.13
N SER A 564 5.73 20.18 -25.00
CA SER A 564 6.71 21.23 -24.70
C SER A 564 6.14 22.43 -23.91
N SER A 565 6.99 23.38 -23.55
CA SER A 565 6.60 24.57 -22.77
C SER A 565 5.56 25.43 -23.48
N SER A 566 5.61 25.52 -24.81
CA SER A 566 4.62 26.24 -25.63
C SER A 566 3.39 25.40 -25.99
N GLY A 567 3.32 24.14 -25.56
CA GLY A 567 2.25 23.21 -25.91
C GLY A 567 2.41 22.53 -27.27
N ILE A 568 3.63 22.38 -27.80
CA ILE A 568 3.91 21.59 -29.02
C ILE A 568 4.07 20.11 -28.65
N VAL A 569 3.49 19.23 -29.45
CA VAL A 569 3.64 17.78 -29.33
C VAL A 569 5.05 17.39 -29.78
N VAL A 570 5.92 17.04 -28.83
CA VAL A 570 7.29 16.57 -29.06
C VAL A 570 7.31 15.09 -29.43
N ALA A 571 6.44 14.29 -28.79
CA ALA A 571 6.25 12.88 -29.09
C ALA A 571 4.79 12.48 -28.85
N SER A 572 4.27 11.58 -29.68
CA SER A 572 2.91 11.03 -29.64
C SER A 572 2.84 9.74 -30.49
N PRO A 573 2.02 8.74 -30.11
CA PRO A 573 1.68 7.63 -31.02
C PRO A 573 1.02 8.12 -32.32
N HIS A 574 0.33 9.28 -32.26
CA HIS A 574 -0.20 9.98 -33.42
C HIS A 574 0.91 10.79 -34.07
N ALA A 575 1.79 10.11 -34.83
CA ALA A 575 2.94 10.73 -35.51
C ALA A 575 2.58 11.89 -36.47
N ALA A 576 1.30 12.06 -36.82
CA ALA A 576 0.79 13.21 -37.56
C ALA A 576 0.66 14.50 -36.73
N HIS A 577 0.67 14.43 -35.40
CA HIS A 577 0.55 15.57 -34.47
C HIS A 577 1.92 16.06 -33.99
N VAL A 578 2.94 15.20 -34.01
CA VAL A 578 4.33 15.52 -33.65
C VAL A 578 4.84 16.73 -34.46
N GLY A 579 5.44 17.70 -33.76
CA GLY A 579 5.89 18.98 -34.32
C GLY A 579 4.82 20.06 -34.47
N LYS A 580 3.61 19.86 -33.93
CA LYS A 580 2.51 20.84 -33.97
C LYS A 580 2.04 21.25 -32.58
N PRO A 581 1.47 22.45 -32.40
CA PRO A 581 0.71 22.80 -31.21
C PRO A 581 -0.43 21.82 -30.96
N LEU A 582 -0.67 21.47 -29.70
CA LEU A 582 -1.78 20.62 -29.28
C LEU A 582 -3.13 21.24 -29.69
N ASP A 583 -4.01 20.41 -30.26
CA ASP A 583 -5.21 20.90 -30.94
C ASP A 583 -6.25 21.50 -29.97
N ALA A 584 -7.12 22.36 -30.49
CA ALA A 584 -7.96 23.22 -29.64
C ALA A 584 -8.98 22.44 -28.78
N ASP A 585 -9.50 21.34 -29.33
CA ASP A 585 -10.52 20.48 -28.75
C ASP A 585 -9.93 19.15 -28.24
N ASP A 586 -8.60 19.07 -28.11
CA ASP A 586 -7.86 17.85 -27.76
C ASP A 586 -8.20 17.34 -26.34
N PRO A 587 -8.44 16.03 -26.14
CA PRO A 587 -8.77 15.44 -24.84
C PRO A 587 -7.79 15.73 -23.70
N ILE A 588 -6.47 15.79 -23.97
CA ILE A 588 -5.44 15.99 -22.95
C ILE A 588 -5.14 17.46 -22.66
N ARG A 589 -5.71 18.41 -23.43
CA ARG A 589 -5.39 19.84 -23.33
C ARG A 589 -5.60 20.46 -21.95
N ALA A 590 -6.64 20.04 -21.23
CA ALA A 590 -6.95 20.51 -19.88
C ALA A 590 -6.14 19.80 -18.77
N VAL A 591 -5.43 18.71 -19.10
CA VAL A 591 -4.39 18.09 -18.27
C VAL A 591 -3.06 18.82 -18.47
N VAL A 592 -2.62 18.96 -19.73
CA VAL A 592 -1.39 19.65 -20.13
C VAL A 592 -1.32 21.07 -19.59
N SER A 593 -2.39 21.86 -19.74
CA SER A 593 -2.40 23.27 -19.30
C SER A 593 -2.34 23.45 -17.77
N LYS A 594 -2.76 22.46 -16.97
CA LYS A 594 -2.55 22.44 -15.52
C LYS A 594 -1.13 22.01 -15.17
N ALA A 595 -0.65 20.94 -15.80
CA ALA A 595 0.71 20.45 -15.60
C ALA A 595 1.76 21.52 -15.92
N LEU A 596 1.63 22.25 -17.04
CA LEU A 596 2.50 23.38 -17.38
C LEU A 596 2.52 24.49 -16.31
N ALA A 597 1.42 24.69 -15.56
CA ALA A 597 1.41 25.64 -14.44
C ALA A 597 2.31 25.19 -13.26
N GLY A 598 2.53 23.88 -13.12
CA GLY A 598 3.46 23.29 -12.15
C GLY A 598 2.84 22.20 -11.26
N GLU A 599 1.55 21.86 -11.46
CA GLU A 599 0.83 20.88 -10.63
C GLU A 599 0.46 19.64 -11.47
N PRO A 600 0.82 18.40 -11.04
CA PRO A 600 0.36 17.17 -11.69
C PRO A 600 -1.18 17.13 -11.80
N ALA A 601 -1.67 16.67 -12.94
CA ALA A 601 -3.09 16.77 -13.29
C ALA A 601 -3.63 15.45 -13.87
N GLU A 602 -4.92 15.19 -13.64
CA GLU A 602 -5.64 14.06 -14.24
C GLU A 602 -6.96 14.50 -14.89
N GLN A 603 -7.42 13.72 -15.88
CA GLN A 603 -8.74 13.83 -16.48
C GLN A 603 -9.17 12.50 -17.11
N ASP A 604 -10.45 12.17 -16.97
CA ASP A 604 -11.11 11.12 -17.76
C ASP A 604 -11.77 11.78 -18.99
N ALA A 605 -11.41 11.35 -20.19
CA ALA A 605 -11.89 11.94 -21.45
C ALA A 605 -12.11 10.86 -22.53
N ALA A 606 -12.91 11.17 -23.55
CA ALA A 606 -13.03 10.31 -24.73
C ALA A 606 -11.88 10.59 -25.70
N ASN A 607 -11.15 9.55 -26.10
CA ASN A 607 -10.17 9.63 -27.19
C ASN A 607 -10.86 9.73 -28.57
N GLU A 608 -10.08 9.87 -29.64
CA GLU A 608 -10.62 9.97 -31.02
C GLU A 608 -11.52 8.80 -31.44
N SER A 609 -11.30 7.61 -30.89
CA SER A 609 -12.11 6.42 -31.16
C SER A 609 -13.42 6.37 -30.35
N GLY A 610 -13.64 7.32 -29.44
CA GLY A 610 -14.79 7.37 -28.53
C GLY A 610 -14.65 6.48 -27.29
N ALA A 611 -13.48 5.87 -27.06
CA ALA A 611 -13.19 5.13 -25.84
C ALA A 611 -12.78 6.12 -24.72
N ILE A 612 -13.24 5.88 -23.49
CA ILE A 612 -12.82 6.68 -22.34
C ILE A 612 -11.40 6.24 -21.91
N GLU A 613 -10.50 7.21 -21.79
CA GLU A 613 -9.16 7.06 -21.26
C GLU A 613 -8.97 7.99 -20.05
N ARG A 614 -8.19 7.55 -19.06
CA ARG A 614 -7.65 8.45 -18.03
C ARG A 614 -6.29 8.93 -18.49
N SER A 615 -6.15 10.24 -18.62
CA SER A 615 -4.89 10.91 -18.94
C SER A 615 -4.33 11.57 -17.69
N VAL A 616 -3.09 11.22 -17.31
CA VAL A 616 -2.35 11.84 -16.22
C VAL A 616 -1.17 12.60 -16.79
N GLY A 617 -1.03 13.88 -16.44
CA GLY A 617 0.05 14.75 -16.87
C GLY A 617 0.97 15.12 -15.71
N VAL A 618 2.26 14.83 -15.86
CA VAL A 618 3.30 15.16 -14.88
C VAL A 618 4.26 16.19 -15.50
N PRO A 619 4.42 17.38 -14.89
CA PRO A 619 5.42 18.34 -15.33
C PRO A 619 6.82 17.97 -14.84
N PHE A 620 7.82 18.25 -15.67
CA PHE A 620 9.24 18.15 -15.31
C PHE A 620 10.05 19.26 -16.00
N ASN A 621 11.21 19.60 -15.44
CA ASN A 621 12.17 20.48 -16.09
C ASN A 621 13.07 19.65 -17.00
N VAL A 622 13.37 20.15 -18.20
CA VAL A 622 14.15 19.40 -19.20
C VAL A 622 15.63 19.70 -19.07
N GLY A 623 16.48 18.67 -18.91
CA GLY A 623 17.92 18.75 -19.18
C GLY A 623 18.61 19.88 -18.43
N GLY A 624 18.57 19.87 -17.10
CA GLY A 624 19.17 20.94 -16.27
C GLY A 624 18.56 22.35 -16.41
N THR A 625 17.75 22.61 -17.45
CA THR A 625 17.25 23.94 -17.79
C THR A 625 16.08 24.39 -16.89
N ALA A 626 15.69 25.66 -17.06
CA ALA A 626 14.48 26.20 -16.45
C ALA A 626 13.21 25.96 -17.30
N ASP A 627 13.29 25.23 -18.41
CA ASP A 627 12.18 25.00 -19.33
C ASP A 627 11.37 23.78 -18.88
N ARG A 628 10.05 23.97 -18.71
CA ARG A 628 9.15 22.97 -18.13
C ARG A 628 8.30 22.34 -19.22
N TRP A 629 8.49 21.04 -19.43
CA TRP A 629 7.68 20.23 -20.33
C TRP A 629 6.75 19.33 -19.50
N VAL A 630 5.81 18.66 -20.17
CA VAL A 630 4.83 17.76 -19.54
C VAL A 630 4.86 16.43 -20.26
N ILE A 631 5.00 15.35 -19.50
CA ILE A 631 4.70 14.01 -20.00
C ILE A 631 3.25 13.66 -19.66
N VAL A 632 2.52 13.10 -20.62
CA VAL A 632 1.14 12.64 -20.44
C VAL A 632 1.08 11.14 -20.67
N SER A 633 0.44 10.42 -19.75
CA SER A 633 0.20 8.98 -19.81
C SER A 633 -1.30 8.73 -19.87
N SER A 634 -1.76 8.26 -21.03
CA SER A 634 -3.16 8.03 -21.35
C SER A 634 -3.44 6.53 -21.38
N VAL A 635 -4.36 6.07 -20.53
CA VAL A 635 -4.66 4.64 -20.34
C VAL A 635 -6.17 4.40 -20.52
N PRO A 636 -6.61 3.45 -21.37
CA PRO A 636 -8.00 3.08 -21.50
C PRO A 636 -8.65 2.68 -20.18
N MET A 637 -9.80 3.29 -19.87
CA MET A 637 -10.55 3.01 -18.64
C MET A 637 -10.99 1.54 -18.56
N ALA A 638 -11.22 0.89 -19.72
CA ALA A 638 -11.49 -0.54 -19.81
C ALA A 638 -10.32 -1.43 -19.31
N THR A 639 -9.08 -0.97 -19.40
CA THR A 639 -7.90 -1.65 -18.83
C THR A 639 -7.82 -1.38 -17.32
N LEU A 640 -8.01 -0.13 -16.89
CA LEU A 640 -8.02 0.23 -15.46
C LEU A 640 -9.14 -0.49 -14.68
N GLU A 641 -10.30 -0.72 -15.30
CA GLU A 641 -11.41 -1.47 -14.73
C GLU A 641 -11.31 -3.00 -14.92
N ALA A 642 -10.35 -3.54 -15.70
CA ALA A 642 -10.30 -4.97 -16.02
C ALA A 642 -10.18 -5.82 -14.74
N ALA A 643 -9.24 -5.46 -13.85
CA ALA A 643 -9.04 -6.12 -12.55
C ALA A 643 -10.29 -6.01 -11.65
N VAL A 644 -11.00 -4.88 -11.67
CA VAL A 644 -12.25 -4.69 -10.93
C VAL A 644 -13.34 -5.61 -11.48
N ASN A 645 -13.46 -5.73 -12.80
CA ASN A 645 -14.51 -6.50 -13.46
C ASN A 645 -14.33 -8.02 -13.33
N GLU A 646 -13.11 -8.53 -13.25
CA GLU A 646 -12.86 -9.95 -12.91
C GLU A 646 -13.28 -10.25 -11.45
N GLY A 647 -12.86 -9.42 -10.50
CA GLY A 647 -13.26 -9.55 -9.08
C GLY A 647 -14.76 -9.45 -8.83
N ARG A 648 -15.50 -8.65 -9.62
CA ARG A 648 -16.96 -8.51 -9.50
C ARG A 648 -17.71 -9.83 -9.73
N TRP A 649 -17.24 -10.70 -10.63
CA TRP A 649 -17.94 -11.95 -10.93
C TRP A 649 -17.72 -13.04 -9.86
N THR A 650 -16.54 -13.10 -9.24
CA THR A 650 -16.27 -14.06 -8.14
C THR A 650 -17.02 -13.67 -6.86
N VAL A 651 -17.11 -12.37 -6.55
CA VAL A 651 -17.94 -11.83 -5.47
C VAL A 651 -19.44 -12.08 -5.74
N ALA A 652 -19.92 -11.89 -6.97
CA ALA A 652 -21.31 -12.19 -7.33
C ALA A 652 -21.65 -13.70 -7.23
N GLY A 653 -20.76 -14.59 -7.70
CA GLY A 653 -20.97 -16.04 -7.66
C GLY A 653 -21.01 -16.59 -6.23
N SER A 654 -20.09 -16.14 -5.37
CA SER A 654 -20.09 -16.47 -3.95
C SER A 654 -21.32 -15.92 -3.22
N ALA A 655 -21.76 -14.69 -3.52
CA ALA A 655 -23.00 -14.11 -2.97
C ALA A 655 -24.24 -14.96 -3.28
N VAL A 656 -24.42 -15.37 -4.54
CA VAL A 656 -25.54 -16.24 -4.96
C VAL A 656 -25.48 -17.58 -4.24
N THR A 657 -24.28 -18.15 -4.06
CA THR A 657 -24.06 -19.41 -3.36
C THR A 657 -24.47 -19.32 -1.88
N CYS A 658 -24.09 -18.25 -1.19
CA CYS A 658 -24.51 -17.98 0.19
C CYS A 658 -26.03 -17.82 0.33
N VAL A 659 -26.67 -17.08 -0.58
CA VAL A 659 -28.14 -16.90 -0.58
C VAL A 659 -28.87 -18.22 -0.85
N LEU A 660 -28.38 -19.06 -1.75
CA LEU A 660 -28.94 -20.39 -2.02
C LEU A 660 -28.82 -21.31 -0.80
N LEU A 661 -27.66 -21.35 -0.14
CA LEU A 661 -27.44 -22.15 1.07
C LEU A 661 -28.34 -21.68 2.22
N ALA A 662 -28.37 -20.37 2.51
CA ALA A 662 -29.23 -19.79 3.53
C ALA A 662 -30.72 -20.03 3.23
N GLY A 663 -31.14 -19.90 1.96
CA GLY A 663 -32.50 -20.20 1.51
C GLY A 663 -32.89 -21.67 1.68
N LEU A 664 -31.97 -22.61 1.44
CA LEU A 664 -32.19 -24.04 1.60
C LEU A 664 -32.33 -24.43 3.08
N VAL A 665 -31.50 -23.87 3.96
CA VAL A 665 -31.60 -24.02 5.43
C VAL A 665 -32.92 -23.44 5.95
N LEU A 666 -33.27 -22.22 5.54
CA LEU A 666 -34.50 -21.54 5.96
C LEU A 666 -35.76 -22.27 5.45
N PHE A 667 -35.73 -22.82 4.23
CA PHE A 667 -36.79 -23.69 3.71
C PHE A 667 -36.94 -24.96 4.54
N GLY A 668 -35.83 -25.59 4.95
CA GLY A 668 -35.83 -26.74 5.86
C GLY A 668 -36.51 -26.45 7.20
N LEU A 669 -36.15 -25.33 7.83
CA LEU A 669 -36.76 -24.84 9.08
C LEU A 669 -38.26 -24.56 8.94
N ILE A 670 -38.69 -23.79 7.93
CA ILE A 670 -40.12 -23.47 7.75
C ILE A 670 -40.94 -24.73 7.40
N ARG A 671 -40.38 -25.66 6.62
CA ARG A 671 -41.02 -26.94 6.27
C ARG A 671 -41.19 -27.86 7.49
N THR A 672 -40.23 -27.87 8.42
CA THR A 672 -40.28 -28.69 9.64
C THR A 672 -41.15 -28.06 10.74
N MET A 673 -40.93 -26.79 11.07
CA MET A 673 -41.55 -26.13 12.22
C MET A 673 -43.01 -25.70 11.99
N VAL A 674 -43.37 -25.34 10.74
CA VAL A 674 -44.68 -24.77 10.38
C VAL A 674 -45.42 -25.63 9.35
N GLY A 675 -44.73 -26.04 8.28
CA GLY A 675 -45.35 -26.76 7.15
C GLY A 675 -45.92 -28.12 7.51
N ARG A 676 -45.15 -28.96 8.21
CA ARG A 676 -45.58 -30.31 8.64
C ARG A 676 -46.72 -30.27 9.69
N PRO A 677 -46.66 -29.48 10.78
CA PRO A 677 -47.75 -29.44 11.78
C PRO A 677 -49.09 -28.97 11.22
N LEU A 678 -49.13 -27.88 10.44
CA LEU A 678 -50.38 -27.39 9.85
C LEU A 678 -50.96 -28.39 8.82
N GLY A 679 -50.10 -29.10 8.08
CA GLY A 679 -50.54 -30.16 7.16
C GLY A 679 -51.18 -31.36 7.88
N ARG A 680 -50.68 -31.74 9.06
CA ARG A 680 -51.31 -32.78 9.89
C ARG A 680 -52.67 -32.32 10.41
N LEU A 681 -52.76 -31.11 10.97
CA LEU A 681 -54.02 -30.59 11.51
C LEU A 681 -55.12 -30.49 10.44
N GLY A 682 -54.79 -30.06 9.22
CA GLY A 682 -55.74 -30.10 8.09
C GLY A 682 -56.28 -31.51 7.84
N ALA A 683 -55.40 -32.52 7.77
CA ALA A 683 -55.81 -33.91 7.57
C ALA A 683 -56.63 -34.47 8.76
N THR A 684 -56.45 -33.97 9.98
CA THR A 684 -57.30 -34.33 11.13
C THR A 684 -58.68 -33.68 11.02
N VAL A 685 -58.77 -32.42 10.60
CA VAL A 685 -60.05 -31.74 10.32
C VAL A 685 -60.84 -32.48 9.24
N ASP A 686 -60.19 -32.85 8.13
CA ASP A 686 -60.84 -33.57 7.01
C ASP A 686 -61.41 -34.94 7.46
N LYS A 687 -60.72 -35.64 8.39
CA LYS A 687 -61.21 -36.91 8.95
C LYS A 687 -62.37 -36.73 9.94
N MET A 688 -62.30 -35.73 10.80
CA MET A 688 -63.43 -35.37 11.68
C MET A 688 -64.66 -34.95 10.87
N ALA A 689 -64.47 -34.22 9.77
CA ALA A 689 -65.55 -33.86 8.84
C ALA A 689 -66.12 -35.09 8.09
N ALA A 690 -65.36 -36.17 7.95
CA ALA A 690 -65.82 -37.47 7.45
C ALA A 690 -66.46 -38.36 8.53
N GLY A 691 -66.57 -37.90 9.79
CA GLY A 691 -67.23 -38.59 10.89
C GLY A 691 -66.31 -39.36 11.85
N ASP A 692 -64.99 -39.31 11.67
CA ASP A 692 -64.03 -39.98 12.56
C ASP A 692 -63.61 -39.06 13.73
N TYR A 693 -64.20 -39.31 14.91
CA TYR A 693 -63.99 -38.52 16.13
C TYR A 693 -63.07 -39.17 17.18
N ASP A 694 -62.57 -40.40 16.95
CA ASP A 694 -61.72 -41.10 17.92
C ASP A 694 -60.22 -40.80 17.78
N LEU A 695 -59.83 -40.15 16.69
CA LEU A 695 -58.46 -39.66 16.47
C LEU A 695 -58.03 -38.65 17.54
N ALA A 696 -56.82 -38.83 18.08
CA ALA A 696 -56.18 -37.89 18.99
C ALA A 696 -55.57 -36.69 18.23
N ILE A 697 -55.74 -35.48 18.76
CA ILE A 697 -55.25 -34.25 18.12
C ILE A 697 -53.84 -33.93 18.62
N GLU A 698 -52.84 -34.23 17.79
CA GLU A 698 -51.44 -33.92 18.06
C GLU A 698 -51.17 -32.41 18.26
N GLY A 699 -50.18 -32.08 19.10
CA GLY A 699 -49.68 -30.73 19.27
C GLY A 699 -50.53 -29.81 20.17
N THR A 700 -51.53 -30.35 20.85
CA THR A 700 -52.30 -29.68 21.91
C THR A 700 -51.44 -29.16 23.07
N ASP A 701 -50.21 -29.64 23.21
CA ASP A 701 -49.22 -29.16 24.19
C ASP A 701 -48.47 -27.88 23.76
N ARG A 702 -48.50 -27.50 22.47
CA ARG A 702 -47.71 -26.36 21.97
C ARG A 702 -48.24 -25.03 22.52
N VAL A 703 -47.36 -24.16 22.98
CA VAL A 703 -47.71 -22.83 23.53
C VAL A 703 -48.02 -21.78 22.44
N ASP A 704 -47.69 -22.07 21.19
CA ASP A 704 -47.88 -21.22 20.01
C ASP A 704 -49.31 -21.22 19.44
N GLU A 705 -49.53 -20.43 18.40
CA GLU A 705 -50.77 -20.30 17.63
C GLU A 705 -51.24 -21.62 17.01
N ILE A 706 -50.33 -22.53 16.67
CA ILE A 706 -50.65 -23.85 16.12
C ILE A 706 -51.24 -24.74 17.24
N GLY A 707 -50.64 -24.73 18.44
CA GLY A 707 -51.22 -25.42 19.60
C GLY A 707 -52.52 -24.79 20.11
N LYS A 708 -52.70 -23.48 19.95
CA LYS A 708 -54.01 -22.81 20.20
C LYS A 708 -55.08 -23.33 19.23
N LEU A 709 -54.75 -23.57 17.97
CA LEU A 709 -55.62 -24.23 17.00
C LEU A 709 -55.88 -25.71 17.36
N SER A 710 -54.86 -26.49 17.72
CA SER A 710 -55.04 -27.88 18.19
C SER A 710 -56.01 -27.97 19.37
N ARG A 711 -55.86 -27.10 20.38
CA ARG A 711 -56.76 -27.06 21.55
C ARG A 711 -58.17 -26.60 21.22
N ALA A 712 -58.34 -25.65 20.29
CA ALA A 712 -59.66 -25.24 19.82
C ALA A 712 -60.38 -26.38 19.06
N LEU A 713 -59.62 -27.16 18.26
CA LEU A 713 -60.15 -28.32 17.55
C LEU A 713 -60.50 -29.48 18.51
N GLU A 714 -59.77 -29.64 19.62
CA GLU A 714 -60.09 -30.63 20.67
C GLU A 714 -61.40 -30.30 21.38
N VAL A 715 -61.68 -29.02 21.66
CA VAL A 715 -63.00 -28.61 22.15
C VAL A 715 -64.09 -28.97 21.12
N PHE A 716 -63.83 -28.77 19.83
CA PHE A 716 -64.75 -29.16 18.75
C PHE A 716 -64.98 -30.68 18.68
N ARG A 717 -63.92 -31.49 18.83
CA ARG A 717 -63.98 -32.96 18.93
C ARG A 717 -64.81 -33.41 20.14
N SER A 718 -64.55 -32.82 21.31
CA SER A 718 -65.29 -33.13 22.54
C SER A 718 -66.78 -32.79 22.44
N ASN A 719 -67.13 -31.67 21.79
CA ASN A 719 -68.52 -31.29 21.56
C ASN A 719 -69.21 -32.19 20.54
N GLY A 720 -68.49 -32.65 19.49
CA GLY A 720 -69.00 -33.65 18.55
C GLY A 720 -69.36 -34.97 19.25
N LYS A 721 -68.49 -35.47 20.12
CA LYS A 721 -68.77 -36.66 20.94
C LYS A 721 -69.94 -36.45 21.91
N ARG A 722 -70.08 -35.25 22.49
CA ARG A 722 -71.14 -34.91 23.46
C ARG A 722 -72.55 -34.73 22.87
N VAL A 723 -72.69 -34.83 21.55
CA VAL A 723 -74.00 -34.83 20.84
C VAL A 723 -74.48 -36.24 20.50
N ALA A 724 -73.61 -37.26 20.61
CA ALA A 724 -73.97 -38.66 20.31
C ALA A 724 -74.74 -39.37 21.45
N GLU A 725 -74.59 -38.90 22.70
CA GLU A 725 -75.13 -39.56 23.90
C GLU A 725 -76.01 -38.61 24.71
N MET A 726 -77.25 -38.41 24.24
CA MET A 726 -78.35 -37.86 25.05
C MET A 726 -79.68 -38.55 24.72
N THR A 727 -80.17 -39.37 25.65
CA THR A 727 -81.60 -39.54 25.91
C THR A 727 -81.82 -39.67 27.41
N GLU A 728 -82.82 -38.95 27.92
CA GLU A 728 -83.19 -38.93 29.33
C GLU A 728 -84.02 -40.17 29.72
N ALA A 729 -83.85 -40.65 30.95
CA ALA A 729 -84.87 -41.39 31.67
C ALA A 729 -84.65 -41.22 33.20
N GLU A 730 -85.73 -41.34 33.97
CA GLU A 730 -85.71 -41.45 35.46
C GLU A 730 -84.98 -40.29 36.18
N ALA A 731 -85.45 -39.05 36.07
CA ALA A 731 -86.75 -38.53 36.52
C ALA A 731 -86.97 -38.63 38.05
N ALA A 732 -87.25 -37.48 38.69
CA ALA A 732 -87.27 -37.33 40.14
C ALA A 732 -88.37 -38.13 40.86
N ARG A 733 -87.94 -39.05 41.75
CA ARG A 733 -88.61 -39.59 42.96
C ARG A 733 -87.54 -40.36 43.77
N ILE A 734 -87.51 -40.42 45.10
CA ILE A 734 -88.45 -39.90 46.11
C ILE A 734 -87.70 -39.42 47.36
N ILE A 735 -88.30 -38.47 48.08
CA ILE A 735 -87.83 -37.99 49.40
C ILE A 735 -88.09 -39.06 50.47
N ARG A 736 -87.03 -39.60 51.08
CA ARG A 736 -86.91 -40.03 52.50
C ARG A 736 -85.62 -40.84 52.73
N ASP A 737 -84.58 -40.18 53.22
CA ASP A 737 -84.03 -40.39 54.57
C ASP A 737 -82.91 -39.36 54.81
N GLN A 738 -82.98 -38.59 55.90
CA GLN A 738 -82.10 -37.43 56.08
C GLN A 738 -81.40 -37.35 57.46
N GLU A 739 -81.72 -38.23 58.41
CA GLU A 739 -81.26 -38.08 59.79
C GLU A 739 -79.98 -38.90 60.12
N THR A 740 -79.66 -39.94 59.34
CA THR A 740 -78.48 -40.81 59.58
C THR A 740 -77.14 -40.19 59.16
N ARG A 741 -77.13 -39.09 58.38
CA ARG A 741 -75.90 -38.51 57.81
C ARG A 741 -75.08 -37.63 58.78
N ALA A 742 -75.70 -37.08 59.83
CA ALA A 742 -75.05 -36.06 60.67
C ALA A 742 -73.88 -36.60 61.51
N ALA A 743 -73.96 -37.84 62.01
CA ALA A 743 -72.88 -38.44 62.80
C ALA A 743 -71.70 -38.89 61.92
N MET A 744 -71.99 -39.58 60.82
CA MET A 744 -70.98 -40.18 59.93
C MET A 744 -70.06 -39.13 59.28
N LEU A 745 -70.59 -37.94 58.96
CA LEU A 745 -69.79 -36.83 58.44
C LEU A 745 -68.73 -36.31 59.42
N GLY A 746 -68.99 -36.35 60.73
CA GLY A 746 -68.06 -35.80 61.75
C GLY A 746 -66.83 -36.68 62.00
N GLU A 747 -66.91 -37.97 61.73
CA GLU A 747 -65.79 -38.91 61.78
C GLU A 747 -65.03 -38.93 60.44
N LEU A 748 -65.77 -38.93 59.33
CA LEU A 748 -65.23 -38.79 57.98
C LEU A 748 -64.39 -37.51 57.83
N GLN A 749 -64.91 -36.34 58.24
CA GLN A 749 -64.13 -35.09 58.21
C GLN A 749 -62.85 -35.15 59.05
N ARG A 750 -62.80 -35.96 60.12
CA ARG A 750 -61.61 -36.08 60.97
C ARG A 750 -60.56 -37.00 60.37
N ALA A 751 -60.98 -38.18 59.92
CA ALA A 751 -60.09 -39.19 59.34
C ALA A 751 -59.50 -38.75 58.00
N PHE A 752 -60.32 -38.20 57.10
CA PHE A 752 -59.84 -37.64 55.84
C PHE A 752 -59.15 -36.29 56.05
N GLY A 753 -59.62 -35.46 57.00
CA GLY A 753 -58.99 -34.18 57.33
C GLY A 753 -57.52 -34.32 57.72
N GLN A 754 -57.19 -35.24 58.63
CA GLN A 754 -55.79 -35.46 59.04
C GLN A 754 -54.85 -35.85 57.88
N VAL A 755 -55.34 -36.60 56.89
CA VAL A 755 -54.55 -37.00 55.71
C VAL A 755 -54.45 -35.87 54.69
N VAL A 756 -55.52 -35.08 54.51
CA VAL A 756 -55.52 -33.90 53.64
C VAL A 756 -54.67 -32.77 54.22
N ASP A 757 -54.76 -32.48 55.52
CA ASP A 757 -53.95 -31.48 56.21
C ASP A 757 -52.45 -31.85 56.17
N ALA A 758 -52.14 -33.15 56.34
CA ALA A 758 -50.77 -33.65 56.17
C ALA A 758 -50.28 -33.49 54.72
N ALA A 759 -51.07 -33.87 53.72
CA ALA A 759 -50.74 -33.70 52.31
C ALA A 759 -50.61 -32.21 51.90
N VAL A 760 -51.40 -31.30 52.50
CA VAL A 760 -51.27 -29.85 52.34
C VAL A 760 -50.00 -29.31 53.00
N ALA A 761 -49.55 -29.92 54.10
CA ALA A 761 -48.25 -29.65 54.72
C ALA A 761 -47.06 -30.37 54.04
N GLY A 762 -47.31 -31.20 53.03
CA GLY A 762 -46.29 -31.97 52.29
C GLY A 762 -45.94 -33.35 52.87
N ASP A 763 -46.55 -33.78 53.98
CA ASP A 763 -46.45 -35.15 54.51
C ASP A 763 -47.44 -36.06 53.76
N PHE A 764 -47.00 -36.58 52.61
CA PHE A 764 -47.71 -37.61 51.87
C PHE A 764 -47.51 -39.03 52.45
N GLY A 765 -46.94 -39.18 53.64
CA GLY A 765 -46.80 -40.48 54.31
C GLY A 765 -48.06 -40.94 55.05
N LYS A 766 -49.00 -40.04 55.35
CA LYS A 766 -50.25 -40.37 56.06
C LYS A 766 -51.24 -41.17 55.21
N ARG A 767 -52.02 -42.04 55.87
CA ARG A 767 -53.07 -42.86 55.25
C ARG A 767 -54.34 -42.78 56.09
N VAL A 768 -55.50 -42.97 55.47
CA VAL A 768 -56.78 -43.14 56.14
C VAL A 768 -56.81 -44.57 56.68
N GLU A 769 -56.64 -44.70 58.00
CA GLU A 769 -56.62 -45.98 58.74
C GLU A 769 -57.99 -46.35 59.34
N ALA A 770 -58.99 -45.47 59.22
CA ALA A 770 -60.34 -45.70 59.74
C ALA A 770 -61.16 -46.61 58.81
N GLU A 771 -61.63 -47.74 59.33
CA GLU A 771 -62.64 -48.58 58.67
C GLU A 771 -64.05 -48.06 58.98
N PHE A 772 -64.83 -47.82 57.93
CA PHE A 772 -66.22 -47.40 58.03
C PHE A 772 -67.17 -48.61 57.85
N PRO A 773 -68.38 -48.61 58.46
CA PRO A 773 -69.39 -49.63 58.18
C PRO A 773 -69.94 -49.62 56.75
N ASP A 774 -69.65 -48.57 55.99
CA ASP A 774 -70.10 -48.33 54.63
C ASP A 774 -68.99 -48.73 53.62
N PRO A 775 -69.23 -49.72 52.73
CA PRO A 775 -68.27 -50.13 51.72
C PRO A 775 -67.86 -49.00 50.75
N GLU A 776 -68.74 -48.04 50.46
CA GLU A 776 -68.43 -46.91 49.58
C GLU A 776 -67.44 -45.95 50.24
N LEU A 777 -67.56 -45.73 51.55
CA LEU A 777 -66.59 -44.92 52.31
C LEU A 777 -65.22 -45.60 52.39
N ASN A 778 -65.17 -46.92 52.54
CA ASN A 778 -63.91 -47.67 52.48
C ASN A 778 -63.28 -47.64 51.07
N ALA A 779 -64.09 -47.65 50.00
CA ALA A 779 -63.59 -47.46 48.64
C ALA A 779 -63.03 -46.05 48.40
N ILE A 780 -63.63 -45.02 49.02
CA ILE A 780 -63.10 -43.64 49.02
C ILE A 780 -61.80 -43.54 49.84
N ALA A 781 -61.72 -44.20 51.01
CA ALA A 781 -60.50 -44.29 51.81
C ALA A 781 -59.36 -44.95 51.02
N ALA A 782 -59.62 -46.07 50.36
CA ALA A 782 -58.66 -46.75 49.50
C ALA A 782 -58.24 -45.89 48.30
N SER A 783 -59.17 -45.15 47.69
CA SER A 783 -58.89 -44.25 46.56
C SER A 783 -58.02 -43.06 46.97
N ILE A 784 -58.27 -42.46 48.14
CA ILE A 784 -57.43 -41.38 48.67
C ILE A 784 -56.05 -41.93 49.11
N ASN A 785 -55.98 -43.11 49.73
CA ASN A 785 -54.72 -43.76 50.04
C ASN A 785 -53.88 -44.08 48.78
N ASN A 786 -54.51 -44.54 47.69
CA ASN A 786 -53.85 -44.78 46.42
C ASN A 786 -53.40 -43.48 45.72
N LEU A 787 -54.22 -42.42 45.77
CA LEU A 787 -53.86 -41.10 45.27
C LEU A 787 -52.64 -40.56 46.02
N VAL A 788 -52.71 -40.50 47.35
CA VAL A 788 -51.61 -39.99 48.19
C VAL A 788 -50.36 -40.84 47.98
N ALA A 789 -50.43 -42.17 47.98
CA ALA A 789 -49.28 -43.05 47.73
C ALA A 789 -48.67 -42.91 46.31
N THR A 790 -49.44 -42.43 45.33
CA THR A 790 -48.93 -42.15 43.97
C THR A 790 -48.25 -40.78 43.91
N VAL A 791 -48.78 -39.78 44.63
CA VAL A 791 -48.16 -38.46 44.80
C VAL A 791 -46.84 -38.60 45.57
N ASP A 792 -46.87 -39.32 46.70
CA ASP A 792 -45.74 -39.67 47.59
C ASP A 792 -44.56 -40.26 46.78
N ARG A 793 -44.80 -41.35 46.06
CA ARG A 793 -43.77 -42.01 45.23
C ARG A 793 -43.32 -41.15 44.04
N GLY A 794 -44.26 -40.54 43.32
CA GLY A 794 -43.97 -39.76 42.11
C GLY A 794 -43.18 -38.48 42.39
N LEU A 795 -43.46 -37.82 43.51
CA LEU A 795 -42.64 -36.70 44.00
C LEU A 795 -41.33 -37.20 44.61
N GLY A 796 -41.34 -38.28 45.40
CA GLY A 796 -40.13 -38.86 46.01
C GLY A 796 -39.05 -39.23 44.99
N GLU A 797 -39.38 -40.05 43.99
CA GLU A 797 -38.44 -40.43 42.92
C GLU A 797 -37.98 -39.21 42.09
N THR A 798 -38.85 -38.22 41.90
CA THR A 798 -38.47 -36.97 41.20
C THR A 798 -37.51 -36.14 42.05
N VAL A 799 -37.72 -36.05 43.36
CA VAL A 799 -36.82 -35.36 44.31
C VAL A 799 -35.48 -36.08 44.42
N GLU A 800 -35.44 -37.42 44.42
CA GLU A 800 -34.17 -38.17 44.36
C GLU A 800 -33.36 -37.80 43.11
N VAL A 801 -33.98 -37.75 41.94
CA VAL A 801 -33.28 -37.44 40.68
C VAL A 801 -32.88 -35.98 40.61
N LEU A 802 -33.73 -35.05 41.07
CA LEU A 802 -33.36 -33.62 41.13
C LEU A 802 -32.24 -33.36 42.16
N SER A 803 -32.20 -34.12 43.26
CA SER A 803 -31.10 -34.05 44.24
C SER A 803 -29.81 -34.59 43.62
N ALA A 804 -29.85 -35.74 42.96
CA ALA A 804 -28.72 -36.29 42.24
C ALA A 804 -28.18 -35.35 41.15
N LEU A 805 -29.06 -34.66 40.41
CA LEU A 805 -28.66 -33.64 39.44
C LEU A 805 -27.99 -32.41 40.10
N ALA A 806 -28.42 -32.03 41.31
CA ALA A 806 -27.76 -30.98 42.10
C ALA A 806 -26.39 -31.43 42.64
N ASP A 807 -26.27 -32.70 43.04
CA ASP A 807 -25.02 -33.39 43.39
C ASP A 807 -24.18 -33.79 42.16
N THR A 808 -24.54 -33.30 40.95
CA THR A 808 -23.87 -33.51 39.65
C THR A 808 -23.84 -34.95 39.11
N ASP A 809 -24.63 -35.86 39.70
CA ASP A 809 -24.87 -37.21 39.19
C ASP A 809 -25.96 -37.21 38.10
N LEU A 810 -25.51 -37.18 36.85
CA LEU A 810 -26.35 -37.19 35.65
C LEU A 810 -26.80 -38.61 35.26
N THR A 811 -26.60 -39.63 36.10
CA THR A 811 -26.96 -41.03 35.80
C THR A 811 -28.34 -41.46 36.32
N ARG A 812 -28.86 -40.80 37.36
CA ARG A 812 -30.13 -41.16 38.01
C ARG A 812 -31.32 -40.83 37.11
N ARG A 813 -32.36 -41.67 37.14
CA ARG A 813 -33.60 -41.51 36.34
C ARG A 813 -34.82 -41.94 37.17
N VAL A 814 -35.95 -41.27 36.96
CA VAL A 814 -37.23 -41.57 37.62
C VAL A 814 -37.74 -42.90 37.07
N GLY A 815 -37.89 -43.89 37.96
CA GLY A 815 -38.03 -45.30 37.61
C GLY A 815 -39.48 -45.76 37.47
N GLY A 816 -40.34 -45.41 38.43
CA GLY A 816 -41.68 -45.97 38.60
C GLY A 816 -42.63 -45.74 37.42
N ASP A 817 -43.63 -46.59 37.27
CA ASP A 817 -44.64 -46.45 36.22
C ASP A 817 -45.76 -45.51 36.69
N TYR A 818 -46.04 -44.51 35.86
CA TYR A 818 -46.94 -43.40 36.14
C TYR A 818 -47.78 -43.08 34.90
N GLU A 819 -48.96 -42.50 35.12
CA GLU A 819 -49.85 -42.01 34.06
C GLU A 819 -50.05 -40.49 34.14
N GLY A 820 -50.71 -39.92 33.13
CA GLY A 820 -51.16 -38.53 33.13
C GLY A 820 -50.06 -37.49 33.42
N ALA A 821 -50.24 -36.72 34.50
CA ALA A 821 -49.30 -35.68 34.89
C ALA A 821 -47.96 -36.22 35.44
N PHE A 822 -47.99 -37.33 36.19
CA PHE A 822 -46.77 -37.93 36.76
C PHE A 822 -45.93 -38.62 35.67
N ALA A 823 -46.57 -39.19 34.63
CA ALA A 823 -45.86 -39.65 33.42
C ALA A 823 -45.06 -38.53 32.74
N ARG A 824 -45.66 -37.34 32.62
CA ARG A 824 -45.00 -36.15 32.06
C ARG A 824 -43.85 -35.69 32.96
N LEU A 825 -44.05 -35.66 34.27
CA LEU A 825 -42.99 -35.31 35.24
C LEU A 825 -41.78 -36.27 35.16
N LYS A 826 -41.99 -37.60 35.12
CA LYS A 826 -40.96 -38.61 34.85
C LYS A 826 -40.23 -38.33 33.54
N THR A 827 -40.98 -38.09 32.45
CA THR A 827 -40.42 -37.84 31.11
C THR A 827 -39.58 -36.56 31.07
N ASP A 828 -40.07 -35.47 31.64
CA ASP A 828 -39.39 -34.17 31.62
C ASP A 828 -38.15 -34.14 32.51
N THR A 829 -38.22 -34.74 33.71
CA THR A 829 -37.06 -34.86 34.63
C THR A 829 -35.96 -35.70 34.00
N ASN A 830 -36.30 -36.86 33.43
CA ASN A 830 -35.33 -37.72 32.73
C ASN A 830 -34.73 -37.01 31.52
N ARG A 831 -35.55 -36.30 30.74
CA ARG A 831 -35.10 -35.54 29.55
C ARG A 831 -34.14 -34.39 29.89
N VAL A 832 -34.27 -33.76 31.06
CA VAL A 832 -33.29 -32.78 31.56
C VAL A 832 -31.97 -33.46 31.89
N ALA A 833 -32.00 -34.59 32.60
CA ALA A 833 -30.80 -35.37 32.91
C ALA A 833 -30.09 -35.87 31.64
N ASP A 834 -30.85 -36.35 30.65
CA ASP A 834 -30.32 -36.77 29.34
C ASP A 834 -29.64 -35.62 28.59
N LYS A 835 -30.25 -34.43 28.53
CA LYS A 835 -29.66 -33.28 27.82
C LYS A 835 -28.47 -32.65 28.54
N LEU A 836 -28.44 -32.64 29.86
CA LEU A 836 -27.24 -32.28 30.60
C LEU A 836 -26.11 -33.28 30.34
N GLY A 837 -26.42 -34.59 30.32
CA GLY A 837 -25.46 -35.65 29.99
C GLY A 837 -24.88 -35.53 28.57
N GLU A 838 -25.71 -35.24 27.57
CA GLU A 838 -25.27 -34.97 26.19
C GLU A 838 -24.31 -33.77 26.10
N ILE A 839 -24.66 -32.64 26.74
CA ILE A 839 -23.86 -31.41 26.70
C ILE A 839 -22.51 -31.62 27.40
N VAL A 840 -22.51 -32.23 28.60
CA VAL A 840 -21.30 -32.58 29.35
C VAL A 840 -20.42 -33.55 28.54
N GLY A 841 -21.01 -34.52 27.84
CA GLY A 841 -20.30 -35.41 26.93
C GLY A 841 -19.60 -34.67 25.78
N GLN A 842 -20.33 -33.81 25.08
CA GLN A 842 -19.80 -32.99 23.97
C GLN A 842 -18.68 -32.04 24.43
N LEU A 843 -18.78 -31.48 25.65
CA LEU A 843 -17.71 -30.65 26.22
C LEU A 843 -16.43 -31.44 26.48
N LYS A 844 -16.49 -32.68 27.03
CA LYS A 844 -15.30 -33.53 27.19
C LYS A 844 -14.68 -33.96 25.86
N GLU A 845 -15.48 -34.18 24.83
CA GLU A 845 -14.99 -34.51 23.48
C GLU A 845 -14.33 -33.29 22.80
N THR A 846 -14.93 -32.11 22.95
CA THR A 846 -14.39 -30.84 22.44
C THR A 846 -13.07 -30.48 23.12
N SER A 847 -12.99 -30.59 24.45
CA SER A 847 -11.78 -30.33 25.24
C SER A 847 -10.60 -31.23 24.82
N ARG A 848 -10.84 -32.53 24.65
CA ARG A 848 -9.81 -33.48 24.15
C ARG A 848 -9.37 -33.14 22.73
N SER A 849 -10.30 -32.78 21.86
CA SER A 849 -9.99 -32.39 20.48
C SER A 849 -9.13 -31.13 20.43
N LEU A 850 -9.42 -30.15 21.30
CA LEU A 850 -8.64 -28.93 21.47
C LEU A 850 -7.22 -29.21 21.98
N LYS A 851 -7.06 -30.14 22.95
CA LYS A 851 -5.74 -30.57 23.45
C LYS A 851 -4.90 -31.29 22.38
N THR A 852 -5.51 -32.11 21.54
CA THR A 852 -4.80 -32.71 20.39
C THR A 852 -4.34 -31.61 19.42
N ALA A 853 -5.24 -30.71 19.02
CA ALA A 853 -4.91 -29.64 18.08
C ALA A 853 -3.82 -28.68 18.60
N THR A 854 -3.88 -28.29 19.88
CA THR A 854 -2.84 -27.46 20.50
C THR A 854 -1.49 -28.18 20.58
N SER A 855 -1.47 -29.49 20.86
CA SER A 855 -0.23 -30.29 20.80
C SER A 855 0.35 -30.42 19.39
N GLU A 856 -0.49 -30.45 18.35
CA GLU A 856 -0.02 -30.45 16.95
C GLU A 856 0.55 -29.08 16.55
N ILE A 857 -0.14 -27.98 16.91
CA ILE A 857 0.34 -26.61 16.68
C ILE A 857 1.65 -26.37 17.46
N LEU A 858 1.79 -26.87 18.69
CA LEU A 858 3.03 -26.79 19.46
C LEU A 858 4.20 -27.48 18.75
N SER A 859 3.97 -28.64 18.14
CA SER A 859 5.00 -29.31 17.34
C SER A 859 5.39 -28.48 16.10
N GLY A 860 4.42 -27.80 15.47
CA GLY A 860 4.68 -26.90 14.34
C GLY A 860 5.42 -25.61 14.74
N ALA A 861 5.11 -25.03 15.90
CA ALA A 861 5.79 -23.87 16.45
C ALA A 861 7.26 -24.19 16.79
N ASN A 862 7.55 -25.39 17.29
CA ASN A 862 8.92 -25.84 17.54
C ASN A 862 9.71 -26.08 16.23
N ASP A 863 9.12 -26.68 15.19
CA ASP A 863 9.75 -26.77 13.85
C ASP A 863 10.06 -25.36 13.29
N LEU A 864 9.10 -24.44 13.38
CA LEU A 864 9.29 -23.06 12.95
C LEU A 864 10.39 -22.35 13.76
N SER A 865 10.51 -22.61 15.06
CA SER A 865 11.60 -22.11 15.91
C SER A 865 12.98 -22.60 15.43
N GLU A 866 13.12 -23.91 15.19
CA GLU A 866 14.39 -24.51 14.73
C GLU A 866 14.77 -23.99 13.34
N ARG A 867 13.79 -23.85 12.43
CA ARG A 867 14.00 -23.32 11.08
C ARG A 867 14.34 -21.83 11.09
N THR A 868 13.67 -21.03 11.91
CA THR A 868 13.98 -19.60 12.08
C THR A 868 15.40 -19.40 12.63
N THR A 869 15.82 -20.25 13.57
CA THR A 869 17.19 -20.24 14.12
C THR A 869 18.23 -20.59 13.04
N LYS A 870 17.98 -21.61 12.21
CA LYS A 870 18.85 -21.97 11.07
C LYS A 870 18.89 -20.87 10.00
N GLN A 871 17.75 -20.22 9.75
CA GLN A 871 17.63 -19.11 8.81
C GLN A 871 18.45 -17.90 9.26
N ALA A 872 18.40 -17.53 10.55
CA ALA A 872 19.21 -16.45 11.12
C ALA A 872 20.72 -16.70 10.90
N ALA A 873 21.22 -17.89 11.25
CA ALA A 873 22.62 -18.25 11.02
C ALA A 873 23.02 -18.23 9.52
N THR A 874 22.11 -18.63 8.63
CA THR A 874 22.32 -18.54 7.17
C THR A 874 22.37 -17.08 6.68
N ILE A 875 21.60 -16.19 7.29
CA ILE A 875 21.58 -14.75 7.01
C ILE A 875 22.87 -14.08 7.53
N GLU A 876 23.37 -14.45 8.71
CA GLU A 876 24.68 -14.00 9.22
C GLU A 876 25.83 -14.40 8.27
N GLU A 877 25.90 -15.68 7.86
CA GLU A 877 26.91 -16.17 6.90
C GLU A 877 26.79 -15.47 5.54
N THR A 878 25.56 -15.23 5.06
CA THR A 878 25.30 -14.52 3.79
C THR A 878 25.73 -13.06 3.88
N SER A 879 25.38 -12.35 4.95
CA SER A 879 25.75 -10.94 5.15
C SER A 879 27.28 -10.76 5.17
N ALA A 880 27.99 -11.61 5.93
CA ALA A 880 29.45 -11.61 5.98
C ALA A 880 30.09 -11.90 4.60
N ALA A 881 29.52 -12.82 3.82
CA ALA A 881 29.97 -13.10 2.46
C ALA A 881 29.72 -11.92 1.50
N MET A 882 28.56 -11.25 1.60
CA MET A 882 28.25 -10.07 0.78
C MET A 882 29.17 -8.89 1.11
N GLU A 883 29.52 -8.66 2.38
CA GLU A 883 30.49 -7.62 2.75
C GLU A 883 31.90 -7.92 2.20
N GLN A 884 32.36 -9.18 2.30
CA GLN A 884 33.63 -9.60 1.68
C GLN A 884 33.63 -9.45 0.16
N LEU A 885 32.49 -9.69 -0.50
CA LEU A 885 32.32 -9.45 -1.94
C LEU A 885 32.38 -7.94 -2.26
N ALA A 886 31.67 -7.09 -1.52
CA ALA A 886 31.73 -5.63 -1.68
C ALA A 886 33.17 -5.10 -1.59
N GLN A 887 33.91 -5.50 -0.54
CA GLN A 887 35.31 -5.12 -0.36
C GLN A 887 36.21 -5.62 -1.51
N THR A 888 35.98 -6.85 -1.98
CA THR A 888 36.73 -7.43 -3.12
C THR A 888 36.46 -6.69 -4.43
N VAL A 889 35.21 -6.31 -4.68
CA VAL A 889 34.78 -5.58 -5.88
C VAL A 889 35.33 -4.13 -5.86
N LEU A 890 35.28 -3.45 -4.72
CA LEU A 890 35.90 -2.12 -4.55
C LEU A 890 37.44 -2.17 -4.74
N HIS A 891 38.09 -3.23 -4.25
CA HIS A 891 39.53 -3.45 -4.48
C HIS A 891 39.87 -3.73 -5.95
N ASN A 892 38.99 -4.42 -6.68
CA ASN A 892 39.12 -4.58 -8.13
C ASN A 892 38.98 -3.24 -8.87
N ALA A 893 38.04 -2.37 -8.45
CA ALA A 893 37.87 -1.04 -9.03
C ALA A 893 39.12 -0.15 -8.88
N GLU A 894 39.75 -0.16 -7.70
CA GLU A 894 40.98 0.58 -7.43
C GLU A 894 42.20 -0.05 -8.14
N ARG A 895 42.28 -1.38 -8.23
CA ARG A 895 43.31 -2.08 -9.05
C ARG A 895 43.21 -1.74 -10.53
N ALA A 896 42.01 -1.69 -11.09
CA ALA A 896 41.80 -1.33 -12.49
C ALA A 896 42.23 0.13 -12.74
N LYS A 897 41.82 1.07 -11.88
CA LYS A 897 42.31 2.46 -11.90
C LYS A 897 43.84 2.57 -11.80
N GLN A 898 44.51 1.76 -10.97
CA GLN A 898 45.97 1.71 -10.90
C GLN A 898 46.60 1.14 -12.19
N ALA A 899 45.98 0.14 -12.82
CA ALA A 899 46.40 -0.38 -14.12
C ALA A 899 46.24 0.67 -15.24
N SER A 900 45.18 1.49 -15.22
CA SER A 900 45.00 2.64 -16.11
C SER A 900 46.12 3.68 -15.95
N GLN A 901 46.49 4.02 -14.71
CA GLN A 901 47.63 4.92 -14.44
C GLN A 901 48.98 4.36 -14.95
N VAL A 902 49.20 3.04 -14.85
CA VAL A 902 50.37 2.38 -15.43
C VAL A 902 50.32 2.41 -16.96
N ALA A 903 49.16 2.16 -17.57
CA ALA A 903 48.98 2.26 -19.02
C ALA A 903 49.28 3.68 -19.55
N GLY A 904 48.75 4.72 -18.91
CA GLY A 904 49.07 6.12 -19.25
C GLY A 904 50.56 6.48 -19.08
N THR A 905 51.27 5.82 -18.16
CA THR A 905 52.73 5.97 -18.00
C THR A 905 53.49 5.28 -19.14
N VAL A 906 53.03 4.11 -19.59
CA VAL A 906 53.57 3.43 -20.77
C VAL A 906 53.30 4.24 -22.04
N THR A 907 52.11 4.80 -22.21
CA THR A 907 51.75 5.71 -23.31
C THR A 907 52.74 6.87 -23.42
N ARG A 908 52.97 7.60 -22.32
CA ARG A 908 53.92 8.74 -22.31
C ARG A 908 55.35 8.31 -22.66
N THR A 909 55.82 7.19 -22.09
CA THR A 909 57.15 6.64 -22.37
C THR A 909 57.31 6.26 -23.85
N ALA A 910 56.24 5.76 -24.47
CA ALA A 910 56.20 5.40 -25.89
C ALA A 910 56.11 6.63 -26.82
N GLU A 911 55.43 7.69 -26.40
CA GLU A 911 55.39 8.99 -27.09
C GLU A 911 56.77 9.68 -27.07
N GLU A 912 57.42 9.73 -25.89
CA GLU A 912 58.80 10.21 -25.74
C GLU A 912 59.78 9.41 -26.60
N GLY A 913 59.69 8.07 -26.58
CA GLY A 913 60.47 7.20 -27.46
C GLY A 913 60.18 7.41 -28.95
N GLY A 914 58.93 7.71 -29.31
CA GLY A 914 58.52 8.01 -30.68
C GLY A 914 59.17 9.29 -31.21
N ALA A 915 59.20 10.35 -30.39
CA ALA A 915 59.90 11.59 -30.72
C ALA A 915 61.40 11.36 -30.98
N VAL A 916 62.08 10.56 -30.14
CA VAL A 916 63.50 10.21 -30.33
C VAL A 916 63.73 9.42 -31.63
N MET A 917 62.78 8.58 -32.07
CA MET A 917 62.87 7.91 -33.38
C MET A 917 62.65 8.88 -34.55
N THR A 918 61.81 9.90 -34.40
CA THR A 918 61.66 10.98 -35.39
C THR A 918 62.97 11.76 -35.56
N ASP A 919 63.56 12.23 -34.46
CA ASP A 919 64.85 12.94 -34.45
C ASP A 919 65.97 12.10 -35.09
N ALA A 920 66.00 10.80 -34.78
CA ALA A 920 66.96 9.85 -35.35
C ALA A 920 66.74 9.65 -36.87
N ASN A 921 65.49 9.59 -37.34
CA ASN A 921 65.22 9.47 -38.77
C ASN A 921 65.62 10.73 -39.53
N GLU A 922 65.33 11.93 -39.01
CA GLU A 922 65.83 13.18 -39.60
C GLU A 922 67.37 13.22 -39.65
N ALA A 923 68.03 12.74 -38.60
CA ALA A 923 69.49 12.67 -38.57
C ALA A 923 70.03 11.76 -39.68
N MET A 924 69.39 10.60 -39.91
CA MET A 924 69.74 9.69 -41.00
C MET A 924 69.44 10.29 -42.38
N GLU A 925 68.37 11.07 -42.54
CA GLU A 925 68.09 11.81 -43.78
C GLU A 925 69.13 12.91 -44.03
N ARG A 926 69.53 13.67 -43.00
CA ARG A 926 70.63 14.65 -43.09
C ARG A 926 71.94 13.99 -43.51
N ILE A 927 72.26 12.82 -42.96
CA ILE A 927 73.45 12.03 -43.35
C ILE A 927 73.32 11.54 -44.81
N SER A 928 72.16 11.00 -45.22
CA SER A 928 71.90 10.56 -46.59
C SER A 928 72.12 11.69 -47.61
N ASN A 929 71.55 12.86 -47.33
CA ASN A 929 71.73 14.07 -48.14
C ASN A 929 73.19 14.57 -48.16
N SER A 930 73.95 14.37 -47.07
CA SER A 930 75.38 14.66 -47.03
C SER A 930 76.20 13.68 -47.88
N SER A 931 75.92 12.37 -47.80
CA SER A 931 76.56 11.33 -48.62
C SER A 931 76.30 11.53 -50.12
N SER A 932 75.09 11.95 -50.49
CA SER A 932 74.77 12.33 -51.88
C SER A 932 75.61 13.52 -52.36
N LYS A 933 75.75 14.58 -51.55
CA LYS A 933 76.62 15.73 -51.86
C LYS A 933 78.09 15.33 -51.99
N ILE A 934 78.58 14.43 -51.13
CA ILE A 934 79.94 13.89 -51.22
C ILE A 934 80.12 13.10 -52.52
N SER A 935 79.18 12.21 -52.89
CA SER A 935 79.26 11.45 -54.14
C SER A 935 79.36 12.36 -55.38
N ASN A 936 78.58 13.45 -55.40
CA ASN A 936 78.65 14.46 -56.47
C ASN A 936 80.03 15.17 -56.52
N ILE A 937 80.63 15.46 -55.36
CA ILE A 937 81.99 16.06 -55.28
C ILE A 937 83.05 15.06 -55.77
N ILE A 938 82.94 13.78 -55.41
CA ILE A 938 83.85 12.72 -55.88
C ILE A 938 83.74 12.54 -57.40
N GLY A 939 82.53 12.61 -57.96
CA GLY A 939 82.33 12.63 -59.42
C GLY A 939 83.04 13.80 -60.10
N LEU A 940 82.92 15.01 -59.54
CA LEU A 940 83.63 16.19 -60.05
C LEU A 940 85.17 16.05 -59.95
N ILE A 941 85.69 15.37 -58.93
CA ILE A 941 87.14 15.11 -58.82
C ILE A 941 87.61 14.10 -59.87
N ASP A 942 86.81 13.08 -60.20
CA ASP A 942 87.08 12.14 -61.29
C ASP A 942 87.04 12.83 -62.66
N ASP A 943 86.06 13.71 -62.90
CA ASP A 943 86.01 14.57 -64.11
C ASP A 943 87.27 15.45 -64.23
N ILE A 944 87.71 16.09 -63.14
CA ILE A 944 88.93 16.91 -63.11
C ILE A 944 90.17 16.05 -63.35
N ALA A 945 90.24 14.84 -62.80
CA ALA A 945 91.32 13.89 -63.04
C ALA A 945 91.36 13.45 -64.51
N PHE A 946 90.20 13.15 -65.11
CA PHE A 946 90.08 12.81 -66.53
C PHE A 946 90.53 13.96 -67.44
N GLN A 947 90.05 15.19 -67.19
CA GLN A 947 90.48 16.39 -67.91
C GLN A 947 91.99 16.64 -67.75
N THR A 948 92.55 16.45 -66.55
CA THR A 948 93.99 16.61 -66.30
C THR A 948 94.81 15.56 -67.06
N ASN A 949 94.36 14.31 -67.13
CA ASN A 949 94.98 13.25 -67.95
C ASN A 949 94.92 13.58 -69.45
N LEU A 950 93.85 14.21 -69.96
CA LEU A 950 93.79 14.68 -71.36
C LEU A 950 94.71 15.88 -71.62
N LEU A 951 94.76 16.85 -70.71
CA LEU A 951 95.69 17.99 -70.80
C LEU A 951 97.15 17.52 -70.77
N ALA A 952 97.47 16.56 -69.90
CA ALA A 952 98.79 15.95 -69.80
C ALA A 952 99.14 15.11 -71.04
N LEU A 953 98.17 14.45 -71.67
CA LEU A 953 98.35 13.79 -72.97
C LEU A 953 98.68 14.79 -74.08
N ASN A 954 97.93 15.90 -74.18
CA ASN A 954 98.19 16.96 -75.15
C ASN A 954 99.57 17.61 -74.93
N ALA A 955 99.95 17.87 -73.68
CA ALA A 955 101.27 18.37 -73.33
C ALA A 955 102.39 17.37 -73.67
N SER A 956 102.15 16.07 -73.50
CA SER A 956 103.10 15.01 -73.89
C SER A 956 103.31 14.98 -75.42
N VAL A 957 102.24 15.17 -76.20
CA VAL A 957 102.30 15.23 -77.67
C VAL A 957 103.06 16.46 -78.15
N GLU A 958 102.76 17.65 -77.62
CA GLU A 958 103.44 18.88 -78.05
C GLU A 958 104.90 18.93 -77.56
N ALA A 959 105.21 18.33 -76.40
CA ALA A 959 106.59 18.13 -75.95
C ALA A 959 107.38 17.17 -76.87
N ALA A 960 106.76 16.09 -77.37
CA ALA A 960 107.38 15.23 -78.38
C ALA A 960 107.58 15.96 -79.71
N ARG A 961 106.65 16.84 -80.09
CA ARG A 961 106.71 17.69 -81.29
C ARG A 961 107.83 18.74 -81.24
N ALA A 962 108.19 19.21 -80.04
CA ALA A 962 109.30 20.12 -79.77
C ALA A 962 110.69 19.45 -79.76
N GLY A 963 110.78 18.13 -79.94
CA GLY A 963 112.04 17.40 -80.05
C GLY A 963 112.92 17.49 -78.79
N ASP A 964 114.23 17.69 -78.96
CA ASP A 964 115.19 17.73 -77.85
C ASP A 964 114.88 18.82 -76.79
N ALA A 965 114.33 19.96 -77.21
CA ALA A 965 113.94 21.03 -76.30
C ALA A 965 112.72 20.65 -75.43
N GLY A 966 111.86 19.74 -75.89
CA GLY A 966 110.67 19.29 -75.17
C GLY A 966 110.92 18.25 -74.09
N LYS A 967 112.12 17.66 -73.99
CA LYS A 967 112.41 16.51 -73.11
C LYS A 967 112.05 16.75 -71.64
N GLY A 968 112.29 17.95 -71.09
CA GLY A 968 111.90 18.28 -69.72
C GLY A 968 110.38 18.34 -69.53
N PHE A 969 109.66 18.96 -70.47
CA PHE A 969 108.19 19.02 -70.47
C PHE A 969 107.56 17.64 -70.64
N ALA A 970 108.14 16.75 -71.45
CA ALA A 970 107.63 15.40 -71.64
C ALA A 970 107.63 14.57 -70.33
N VAL A 971 108.70 14.68 -69.52
CA VAL A 971 108.76 14.01 -68.21
C VAL A 971 107.70 14.55 -67.25
N VAL A 972 107.55 15.89 -67.17
CA VAL A 972 106.51 16.52 -66.34
C VAL A 972 105.11 16.12 -66.81
N ALA A 973 104.86 16.08 -68.12
CA ALA A 973 103.57 15.69 -68.67
C ALA A 973 103.23 14.22 -68.38
N VAL A 974 104.19 13.30 -68.47
CA VAL A 974 104.00 11.89 -68.08
C VAL A 974 103.71 11.76 -66.58
N GLU A 975 104.40 12.51 -65.71
CA GLU A 975 104.18 12.45 -64.27
C GLU A 975 102.84 13.07 -63.83
N VAL A 976 102.44 14.20 -64.42
CA VAL A 976 101.10 14.78 -64.22
C VAL A 976 100.02 13.81 -64.71
N ARG A 977 100.25 13.10 -65.83
CA ARG A 977 99.32 12.07 -66.32
C ARG A 977 99.22 10.89 -65.34
N ARG A 978 100.34 10.42 -64.80
CA ARG A 978 100.39 9.35 -63.80
C ARG A 978 99.66 9.75 -62.52
N LEU A 979 99.85 10.98 -62.05
CA LEU A 979 99.15 11.55 -60.90
C LEU A 979 97.64 11.64 -61.15
N ALA A 980 97.23 12.10 -62.34
CA ALA A 980 95.83 12.17 -62.74
C ALA A 980 95.15 10.79 -62.80
N GLN A 981 95.81 9.76 -63.36
CA GLN A 981 95.29 8.39 -63.32
C GLN A 981 95.20 7.83 -61.89
N SER A 982 96.16 8.17 -61.02
CA SER A 982 96.10 7.80 -59.60
C SER A 982 94.96 8.49 -58.85
N ALA A 983 94.66 9.75 -59.18
CA ALA A 983 93.55 10.51 -58.60
C ALA A 983 92.18 9.96 -59.04
N ALA A 984 92.04 9.58 -60.32
CA ALA A 984 90.84 8.90 -60.83
C ALA A 984 90.59 7.55 -60.12
N SER A 985 91.62 6.70 -60.00
CA SER A 985 91.49 5.41 -59.28
C SER A 985 91.04 5.60 -57.82
N ALA A 986 91.71 6.50 -57.08
CA ALA A 986 91.36 6.79 -55.70
C ALA A 986 89.95 7.40 -55.57
N SER A 987 89.52 8.24 -56.53
CA SER A 987 88.17 8.81 -56.55
C SER A 987 87.12 7.73 -56.82
N SER A 988 87.40 6.78 -57.71
CA SER A 988 86.54 5.62 -57.98
C SER A 988 86.39 4.71 -56.75
N GLU A 989 87.49 4.42 -56.06
CA GLU A 989 87.49 3.64 -54.80
C GLU A 989 86.68 4.34 -53.70
N VAL A 990 86.86 5.65 -53.50
CA VAL A 990 86.05 6.43 -52.55
C VAL A 990 84.58 6.50 -52.97
N LYS A 991 84.27 6.59 -54.26
CA LYS A 991 82.90 6.59 -54.77
C LYS A 991 82.15 5.31 -54.37
N VAL A 992 82.76 4.14 -54.55
CA VAL A 992 82.18 2.86 -54.14
C VAL A 992 81.90 2.82 -52.63
N LEU A 993 82.83 3.32 -51.81
CA LEU A 993 82.64 3.40 -50.34
C LEU A 993 81.50 4.36 -49.95
N ILE A 994 81.33 5.47 -50.66
CA ILE A 994 80.23 6.43 -50.42
C ILE A 994 78.88 5.87 -50.91
N GLU A 995 78.84 5.17 -52.04
CA GLU A 995 77.64 4.46 -52.52
C GLU A 995 77.22 3.35 -51.53
N GLN A 996 78.16 2.55 -51.02
CA GLN A 996 77.90 1.58 -49.96
C GLN A 996 77.40 2.26 -48.67
N SER A 997 78.04 3.36 -48.24
CA SER A 997 77.61 4.12 -47.07
C SER A 997 76.20 4.68 -47.23
N GLY A 998 75.79 5.07 -48.44
CA GLY A 998 74.43 5.48 -48.75
C GLY A 998 73.41 4.35 -48.62
N LEU A 999 73.77 3.11 -48.98
CA LEU A 999 72.92 1.93 -48.81
C LEU A 999 72.74 1.55 -47.33
N GLU A 1000 73.81 1.63 -46.52
CA GLU A 1000 73.74 1.40 -45.08
C GLU A 1000 72.86 2.46 -44.38
N VAL A 1001 73.05 3.75 -44.70
CA VAL A 1001 72.24 4.84 -44.14
C VAL A 1001 70.76 4.70 -44.54
N LYS A 1002 70.47 4.33 -45.79
CA LYS A 1002 69.10 4.04 -46.25
C LYS A 1002 68.47 2.87 -45.51
N THR A 1003 69.25 1.83 -45.20
CA THR A 1003 68.80 0.67 -44.42
C THR A 1003 68.54 1.05 -42.96
N GLY A 1004 69.42 1.84 -42.35
CA GLY A 1004 69.26 2.34 -41.00
C GLY A 1004 68.04 3.28 -40.83
N SER A 1005 67.82 4.22 -41.76
CA SER A 1005 66.61 5.06 -41.78
C SER A 1005 65.34 4.21 -41.84
N LYS A 1006 65.31 3.16 -42.67
CA LYS A 1006 64.17 2.23 -42.69
C LYS A 1006 63.95 1.54 -41.34
N LEU A 1007 65.01 1.06 -40.69
CA LEU A 1007 64.89 0.40 -39.38
C LEU A 1007 64.39 1.36 -38.28
N VAL A 1008 64.76 2.64 -38.33
CA VAL A 1008 64.25 3.67 -37.42
C VAL A 1008 62.77 3.97 -37.71
N ALA A 1009 62.35 4.05 -38.97
CA ALA A 1009 60.95 4.20 -39.34
C ALA A 1009 60.08 2.97 -38.95
N ASP A 1010 60.59 1.76 -39.18
CA ASP A 1010 59.97 0.49 -38.76
C ASP A 1010 59.85 0.41 -37.21
N ALA A 1011 60.76 1.07 -36.46
CA ALA A 1011 60.71 1.17 -35.00
C ALA A 1011 59.70 2.25 -34.52
N ALA A 1012 59.68 3.43 -35.15
CA ALA A 1012 58.71 4.48 -34.86
C ALA A 1012 57.26 3.98 -35.02
N ALA A 1013 56.97 3.29 -36.13
CA ALA A 1013 55.65 2.70 -36.38
C ALA A 1013 55.20 1.70 -35.29
N ARG A 1014 56.14 0.93 -34.71
CA ARG A 1014 55.86 0.01 -33.60
C ARG A 1014 55.55 0.75 -32.30
N LEU A 1015 56.19 1.89 -32.04
CA LEU A 1015 55.89 2.73 -30.88
C LEU A 1015 54.50 3.35 -31.00
N THR A 1016 54.09 3.81 -32.20
CA THR A 1016 52.72 4.29 -32.45
C THR A 1016 51.67 3.20 -32.16
N ALA A 1017 51.87 1.97 -32.64
CA ALA A 1017 50.97 0.85 -32.34
C ALA A 1017 50.96 0.47 -30.84
N MET A 1018 52.07 0.68 -30.13
CA MET A 1018 52.14 0.48 -28.68
C MET A 1018 51.40 1.58 -27.90
N VAL A 1019 51.46 2.84 -28.35
CA VAL A 1019 50.66 3.96 -27.82
C VAL A 1019 49.17 3.67 -27.97
N GLU A 1020 48.73 3.24 -29.14
CA GLU A 1020 47.33 2.86 -29.42
C GLU A 1020 46.86 1.71 -28.53
N SER A 1021 47.67 0.65 -28.42
CA SER A 1021 47.39 -0.51 -27.57
C SER A 1021 47.32 -0.14 -26.08
N ALA A 1022 48.19 0.76 -25.61
CA ALA A 1022 48.21 1.23 -24.22
C ALA A 1022 47.00 2.12 -23.91
N ARG A 1023 46.60 3.02 -24.82
CA ARG A 1023 45.39 3.85 -24.69
C ARG A 1023 44.12 2.99 -24.65
N SER A 1024 44.03 1.99 -25.54
CA SER A 1024 42.94 0.99 -25.53
C SER A 1024 42.89 0.22 -24.20
N SER A 1025 44.06 -0.19 -23.68
CA SER A 1025 44.15 -0.84 -22.36
C SER A 1025 43.69 0.07 -21.23
N SER A 1026 44.02 1.37 -21.25
CA SER A 1026 43.54 2.36 -20.27
C SER A 1026 42.02 2.43 -20.25
N GLY A 1027 41.37 2.60 -21.41
CA GLY A 1027 39.92 2.68 -21.51
C GLY A 1027 39.20 1.41 -21.03
N LEU A 1028 39.76 0.22 -21.30
CA LEU A 1028 39.25 -1.04 -20.76
C LEU A 1028 39.39 -1.11 -19.23
N MET A 1029 40.48 -0.60 -18.67
CA MET A 1029 40.66 -0.55 -17.21
C MET A 1029 39.73 0.46 -16.54
N ASP A 1030 39.49 1.61 -17.16
CA ASP A 1030 38.57 2.62 -16.63
C ASP A 1030 37.11 2.12 -16.70
N GLY A 1031 36.73 1.40 -17.76
CA GLY A 1031 35.46 0.68 -17.86
C GLY A 1031 35.28 -0.36 -16.75
N ILE A 1032 36.27 -1.23 -16.53
CA ILE A 1032 36.24 -2.22 -15.42
C ILE A 1032 36.15 -1.50 -14.05
N ALA A 1033 36.80 -0.34 -13.88
CA ALA A 1033 36.70 0.44 -12.65
C ALA A 1033 35.31 1.05 -12.43
N GLN A 1034 34.60 1.41 -13.51
CA GLN A 1034 33.22 1.90 -13.47
C GLN A 1034 32.23 0.74 -13.20
N GLU A 1035 32.32 -0.36 -13.96
CA GLU A 1035 31.50 -1.56 -13.76
C GLU A 1035 31.64 -2.13 -12.35
N SER A 1036 32.87 -2.17 -11.82
CA SER A 1036 33.12 -2.64 -10.45
C SER A 1036 32.46 -1.72 -9.40
N ARG A 1037 32.44 -0.39 -9.60
CA ARG A 1037 31.72 0.51 -8.68
C ARG A 1037 30.21 0.32 -8.75
N ALA A 1038 29.66 0.09 -9.94
CA ALA A 1038 28.25 -0.25 -10.10
C ALA A 1038 27.90 -1.57 -9.40
N GLN A 1039 28.73 -2.61 -9.55
CA GLN A 1039 28.56 -3.88 -8.83
C GLN A 1039 28.63 -3.73 -7.30
N ALA A 1040 29.51 -2.86 -6.79
CA ALA A 1040 29.55 -2.56 -5.35
C ALA A 1040 28.23 -1.92 -4.87
N SER A 1041 27.67 -0.96 -5.62
CA SER A 1041 26.37 -0.34 -5.32
C SER A 1041 25.23 -1.37 -5.31
N SER A 1042 25.17 -2.28 -6.29
CA SER A 1042 24.16 -3.34 -6.31
C SER A 1042 24.35 -4.37 -5.18
N ILE A 1043 25.57 -4.53 -4.66
CA ILE A 1043 25.81 -5.35 -3.46
C ILE A 1043 25.27 -4.65 -2.19
N GLU A 1044 25.30 -3.33 -2.09
CA GLU A 1044 24.67 -2.57 -0.99
C GLU A 1044 23.14 -2.66 -1.03
N GLU A 1045 22.53 -2.70 -2.22
CA GLU A 1045 21.10 -2.98 -2.41
C GLU A 1045 20.75 -4.41 -1.93
N VAL A 1046 21.55 -5.42 -2.30
CA VAL A 1046 21.35 -6.81 -1.83
C VAL A 1046 21.56 -6.91 -0.31
N ASN A 1047 22.54 -6.21 0.26
CA ASN A 1047 22.75 -6.16 1.71
C ASN A 1047 21.53 -5.53 2.43
N THR A 1048 20.92 -4.50 1.84
CA THR A 1048 19.67 -3.91 2.33
C THR A 1048 18.52 -4.91 2.33
N ALA A 1049 18.40 -5.76 1.29
CA ALA A 1049 17.42 -6.84 1.26
C ALA A 1049 17.73 -7.97 2.26
N VAL A 1050 19.01 -8.33 2.47
CA VAL A 1050 19.43 -9.30 3.50
C VAL A 1050 19.06 -8.80 4.91
N ARG A 1051 19.20 -7.50 5.18
CA ARG A 1051 18.75 -6.88 6.44
C ARG A 1051 17.22 -6.95 6.63
N GLN A 1052 16.43 -6.81 5.56
CA GLN A 1052 14.97 -7.02 5.63
C GLN A 1052 14.60 -8.49 5.90
N LEU A 1053 15.37 -9.43 5.37
CA LEU A 1053 15.23 -10.85 5.70
C LEU A 1053 15.61 -11.15 7.16
N ASP A 1054 16.60 -10.47 7.72
CA ASP A 1054 16.94 -10.56 9.15
C ASP A 1054 15.78 -10.04 10.02
N GLU A 1055 15.28 -8.83 9.75
CA GLU A 1055 14.13 -8.24 10.45
C GLU A 1055 12.89 -9.15 10.42
N ALA A 1056 12.57 -9.73 9.25
CA ALA A 1056 11.51 -10.72 9.12
C ALA A 1056 11.79 -12.03 9.89
N THR A 1057 13.06 -12.43 10.02
CA THR A 1057 13.48 -13.62 10.77
C THR A 1057 13.38 -13.38 12.28
N GLN A 1058 13.76 -12.20 12.76
CA GLN A 1058 13.55 -11.78 14.15
C GLN A 1058 12.05 -11.66 14.48
N HIS A 1059 11.24 -11.13 13.57
CA HIS A 1059 9.78 -11.10 13.72
C HIS A 1059 9.15 -12.50 13.77
N ASN A 1060 9.62 -13.44 12.95
CA ASN A 1060 9.21 -14.85 13.02
C ASN A 1060 9.58 -15.50 14.37
N ALA A 1061 10.72 -15.15 14.96
CA ALA A 1061 11.11 -15.64 16.29
C ALA A 1061 10.16 -15.10 17.38
N ALA A 1062 9.82 -13.81 17.35
CA ALA A 1062 8.85 -13.21 18.27
C ALA A 1062 7.45 -13.83 18.11
N LEU A 1063 6.98 -14.03 16.87
CA LEU A 1063 5.71 -14.72 16.57
C LEU A 1063 5.69 -16.15 17.14
N VAL A 1064 6.81 -16.88 17.12
CA VAL A 1064 6.90 -18.21 17.71
C VAL A 1064 6.76 -18.16 19.24
N GLU A 1065 7.34 -17.16 19.92
CA GLU A 1065 7.11 -16.99 21.37
C GLU A 1065 5.66 -16.59 21.70
N GLU A 1066 5.04 -15.69 20.93
CA GLU A 1066 3.62 -15.35 21.08
C GLU A 1066 2.71 -16.57 20.85
N ILE A 1067 2.99 -17.39 19.83
CA ILE A 1067 2.27 -18.63 19.56
C ILE A 1067 2.42 -19.63 20.72
N ASN A 1068 3.63 -19.81 21.25
CA ASN A 1068 3.87 -20.70 22.39
C ASN A 1068 3.11 -20.24 23.65
N ALA A 1069 3.09 -18.94 23.94
CA ALA A 1069 2.32 -18.38 25.05
C ALA A 1069 0.80 -18.54 24.86
N ALA A 1070 0.29 -18.34 23.63
CA ALA A 1070 -1.10 -18.56 23.29
C ALA A 1070 -1.51 -20.04 23.40
N ILE A 1071 -0.61 -20.97 23.07
CA ILE A 1071 -0.80 -22.42 23.25
C ILE A 1071 -0.87 -22.77 24.73
N GLU A 1072 0.07 -22.31 25.56
CA GLU A 1072 0.08 -22.59 27.01
C GLU A 1072 -1.19 -22.07 27.68
N GLN A 1073 -1.64 -20.86 27.32
CA GLN A 1073 -2.92 -20.31 27.77
C GLN A 1073 -4.11 -21.18 27.32
N THR A 1074 -4.11 -21.68 26.07
CA THR A 1074 -5.20 -22.50 25.53
C THR A 1074 -5.24 -23.90 26.16
N GLU A 1075 -4.08 -24.52 26.41
CA GLU A 1075 -4.00 -25.80 27.12
C GLU A 1075 -4.45 -25.66 28.58
N SER A 1076 -4.09 -24.56 29.25
CA SER A 1076 -4.60 -24.23 30.58
C SER A 1076 -6.12 -24.09 30.60
N GLN A 1077 -6.70 -23.33 29.65
CA GLN A 1077 -8.16 -23.20 29.51
C GLN A 1077 -8.85 -24.54 29.22
N ALA A 1078 -8.26 -25.41 28.39
CA ALA A 1078 -8.78 -26.76 28.16
C ALA A 1078 -8.67 -27.66 29.41
N SER A 1079 -7.62 -27.47 30.23
CA SER A 1079 -7.43 -28.19 31.50
C SER A 1079 -8.39 -27.73 32.60
N ASP A 1080 -8.74 -26.45 32.64
CA ASP A 1080 -9.78 -25.92 33.52
C ASP A 1080 -11.19 -26.36 33.06
N LEU A 1081 -11.44 -26.42 31.74
CA LEU A 1081 -12.67 -26.98 31.20
C LEU A 1081 -12.81 -28.47 31.55
N ASP A 1082 -11.76 -29.28 31.37
CA ASP A 1082 -11.76 -30.68 31.84
C ASP A 1082 -12.10 -30.75 33.34
N ARG A 1083 -11.46 -29.92 34.18
CA ARG A 1083 -11.69 -29.92 35.64
C ARG A 1083 -13.13 -29.56 36.02
N ILE A 1084 -13.75 -28.59 35.33
CA ILE A 1084 -15.16 -28.21 35.54
C ILE A 1084 -16.10 -29.35 35.14
N VAL A 1085 -15.82 -30.01 34.01
CA VAL A 1085 -16.71 -30.99 33.40
C VAL A 1085 -16.48 -32.40 33.99
N ASP A 1086 -15.35 -32.67 34.65
CA ASP A 1086 -15.06 -33.91 35.39
C ASP A 1086 -15.76 -34.04 36.76
N ILE A 1087 -16.31 -32.95 37.30
CA ILE A 1087 -17.19 -33.01 38.48
C ILE A 1087 -18.46 -33.83 38.17
N PHE A 1088 -18.99 -33.72 36.95
CA PHE A 1088 -20.22 -34.38 36.54
C PHE A 1088 -20.03 -35.88 36.27
N ASN A 1089 -20.73 -36.71 37.05
CA ASN A 1089 -20.84 -38.15 36.77
C ASN A 1089 -21.84 -38.39 35.64
N THR A 1090 -21.35 -38.80 34.47
CA THR A 1090 -22.17 -39.16 33.30
C THR A 1090 -22.41 -40.66 33.15
N GLY A 1091 -21.93 -41.50 34.09
CA GLY A 1091 -22.12 -42.96 34.04
C GLY A 1091 -21.33 -43.68 32.95
N ALA A 1092 -20.59 -42.94 32.12
CA ALA A 1092 -19.66 -43.45 31.13
C ALA A 1092 -18.43 -44.07 31.84
N SER A 1093 -18.62 -45.27 32.39
CA SER A 1093 -17.51 -46.16 32.76
C SER A 1093 -16.59 -46.28 31.55
N ALA A 1094 -15.30 -45.97 31.74
CA ALA A 1094 -14.35 -45.85 30.65
C ALA A 1094 -14.39 -47.11 29.76
N PRO A 1095 -14.62 -46.99 28.44
CA PRO A 1095 -14.53 -48.10 27.51
C PRO A 1095 -13.19 -48.81 27.73
N GLY A 1096 -13.25 -50.11 28.00
CA GLY A 1096 -12.13 -50.84 28.56
C GLY A 1096 -10.86 -50.68 27.71
N ARG A 1097 -9.69 -50.58 28.36
CA ARG A 1097 -8.38 -50.50 27.71
C ARG A 1097 -8.27 -51.57 26.62
N VAL A 1098 -8.45 -51.16 25.37
CA VAL A 1098 -7.99 -51.93 24.21
C VAL A 1098 -6.48 -52.05 24.39
N PRO A 1099 -5.89 -53.26 24.31
CA PRO A 1099 -4.44 -53.39 24.34
C PRO A 1099 -3.84 -52.53 23.24
N ALA A 1100 -2.90 -51.64 23.60
CA ALA A 1100 -2.21 -50.83 22.61
C ALA A 1100 -1.58 -51.76 21.55
N PRO A 1101 -1.62 -51.40 20.25
CA PRO A 1101 -0.93 -52.16 19.22
C PRO A 1101 0.52 -52.41 19.64
N ALA A 1102 1.01 -53.64 19.48
CA ALA A 1102 2.35 -54.00 19.90
C ALA A 1102 3.35 -53.01 19.29
N ALA A 1103 4.12 -52.35 20.15
CA ALA A 1103 4.94 -51.21 19.75
C ALA A 1103 5.85 -51.59 18.58
N ALA A 1104 5.81 -50.79 17.51
CA ALA A 1104 6.84 -50.84 16.47
C ALA A 1104 8.22 -50.75 17.15
N PRO A 1105 9.23 -51.52 16.69
CA PRO A 1105 10.48 -51.67 17.42
C PRO A 1105 11.11 -50.31 17.68
N GLN A 1106 11.29 -49.98 18.96
CA GLN A 1106 11.86 -48.69 19.36
C GLN A 1106 13.21 -48.51 18.67
N ALA A 1107 13.35 -47.45 17.86
CA ALA A 1107 14.64 -47.03 17.36
C ALA A 1107 15.61 -46.91 18.55
N PRO A 1108 16.83 -47.47 18.46
CA PRO A 1108 17.68 -47.64 19.63
C PRO A 1108 17.96 -46.28 20.27
N ARG A 1109 17.84 -46.21 21.60
CA ARG A 1109 18.08 -45.01 22.42
C ARG A 1109 19.57 -44.63 22.48
N GLY A 1110 20.16 -44.35 21.33
CA GLY A 1110 21.35 -43.54 21.22
C GLY A 1110 20.99 -42.11 21.57
N GLY A 1111 21.14 -41.73 22.84
CA GLY A 1111 21.07 -40.32 23.25
C GLY A 1111 22.18 -39.49 22.60
N ILE A 1112 22.29 -38.20 22.98
CA ILE A 1112 23.09 -37.15 22.31
C ILE A 1112 24.46 -37.61 21.75
N ARG A 1113 25.20 -38.50 22.42
CA ARG A 1113 26.43 -39.12 21.89
C ARG A 1113 26.28 -39.80 20.52
N ALA A 1114 25.23 -40.58 20.29
CA ALA A 1114 25.02 -41.25 19.01
C ALA A 1114 24.68 -40.27 17.88
N LEU A 1115 24.04 -39.15 18.22
CA LEU A 1115 23.84 -38.03 17.30
C LEU A 1115 25.18 -37.34 17.01
N GLN A 1116 26.01 -37.08 18.03
CA GLN A 1116 27.37 -36.53 17.87
C GLN A 1116 28.29 -37.43 17.04
N ASP A 1117 28.21 -38.75 17.18
CA ASP A 1117 28.99 -39.70 16.38
C ASP A 1117 28.48 -39.81 14.93
N LYS A 1118 27.15 -39.71 14.70
CA LYS A 1118 26.59 -39.52 13.36
C LYS A 1118 27.07 -38.21 12.73
N VAL A 1119 26.99 -37.08 13.45
CA VAL A 1119 27.47 -35.76 12.97
C VAL A 1119 28.97 -35.78 12.68
N LYS A 1120 29.80 -36.42 13.52
CA LYS A 1120 31.23 -36.64 13.22
C LYS A 1120 31.48 -37.50 11.98
N THR A 1121 30.57 -38.42 11.67
CA THR A 1121 30.68 -39.29 10.49
C THR A 1121 30.24 -38.54 9.24
N ALA A 1122 29.16 -37.76 9.31
CA ALA A 1122 28.68 -36.88 8.23
C ALA A 1122 29.67 -35.74 7.92
N ALA A 1123 30.22 -35.07 8.94
CA ALA A 1123 31.28 -34.07 8.75
C ALA A 1123 32.53 -34.67 8.08
N LYS A 1124 32.84 -35.95 8.34
CA LYS A 1124 33.92 -36.68 7.66
C LYS A 1124 33.58 -37.09 6.23
N SER A 1125 32.33 -37.44 5.91
CA SER A 1125 31.95 -37.72 4.51
C SER A 1125 31.95 -36.43 3.68
N TYR A 1126 31.40 -35.34 4.22
CA TYR A 1126 31.36 -34.01 3.60
C TYR A 1126 32.77 -33.50 3.23
N LEU A 1127 33.74 -33.60 4.16
CA LEU A 1127 35.15 -33.26 3.91
C LEU A 1127 35.90 -34.22 2.95
N SER A 1128 35.26 -35.31 2.49
CA SER A 1128 35.91 -36.34 1.64
C SER A 1128 35.37 -36.43 0.21
N ARG A 1129 34.20 -35.83 -0.07
CA ARG A 1129 33.55 -35.84 -1.39
C ARG A 1129 32.87 -34.50 -1.66
N GLY A 1130 33.59 -33.61 -2.33
CA GLY A 1130 33.00 -32.37 -2.86
C GLY A 1130 31.92 -32.66 -3.90
N ASN A 1131 30.95 -31.75 -4.00
CA ASN A 1131 29.81 -31.75 -4.92
C ASN A 1131 28.78 -32.89 -4.71
N ALA A 1132 27.96 -32.77 -3.66
CA ALA A 1132 26.69 -33.49 -3.53
C ALA A 1132 25.56 -32.92 -4.44
N ALA A 1133 25.77 -31.76 -5.08
CA ALA A 1133 24.77 -31.01 -5.85
C ALA A 1133 24.35 -31.63 -7.21
N ILE A 1134 24.48 -32.95 -7.38
CA ILE A 1134 24.16 -33.66 -8.65
C ILE A 1134 23.42 -34.99 -8.40
N ASP A 1135 23.18 -35.40 -7.14
CA ASP A 1135 22.36 -36.58 -6.87
C ASP A 1135 20.85 -36.25 -6.91
N ARG A 1136 20.02 -37.28 -7.14
CA ARG A 1136 18.59 -37.12 -7.49
C ARG A 1136 17.62 -37.47 -6.37
N ASP A 1137 18.07 -38.06 -5.28
CA ASP A 1137 17.23 -38.42 -4.14
C ASP A 1137 17.51 -37.45 -2.98
N TRP A 1138 16.48 -36.72 -2.56
CA TRP A 1138 16.56 -35.68 -1.53
C TRP A 1138 16.32 -36.22 -0.10
N SER A 1139 16.17 -37.53 0.07
CA SER A 1139 15.77 -38.15 1.35
C SER A 1139 16.85 -38.27 2.43
N GLU A 1140 18.05 -37.69 2.22
CA GLU A 1140 19.14 -37.63 3.22
C GLU A 1140 19.41 -36.18 3.73
N PHE A 1141 18.51 -35.23 3.46
CA PHE A 1141 18.48 -33.88 4.07
C PHE A 1141 17.31 -33.75 5.05
#